data_AF-A0A6N8YR27-F1
#
_entry.id   AF-A0A6N8YR27-F1
#
_cell.length_a   1.000
_cell.length_b   1.000
_cell.length_c   1.000
_cell.angle_alpha   90.00
_cell.angle_beta   90.00
_cell.angle_gamma   90.00
#
_symmetry.space_group_name_H-M   'P 1'
#
loop_
_entity.id
_entity.type
_entity.pdbx_description
1 polymer ?
#
loop_
_entity_poly.entity_id
_entity_poly.type
_entity_poly.pdbx_seq_one_letter_code
_entity_poly.pdbx_strand_id
1 'polypeptide(L)'
;MNSTADPFKDLGQVVEDIPVRISYEIIHLFSEGLYKSPHKAIEELVTNGYDANAQRVHVLLPEAGGDRADADPLWVIDDGDGMDEEGFRQLWLVAESHKADDQQLANGRSAIGQFGIGKLASYVLAWNLTHVSRVDDRFLLTSMDFHRAKGLSDAQPVLVSLREVSEDAAKERLAAIEDRDPAAWAFMFGGNGTSASWTAAALTDFKDLYHHLQTGTLKWVLSTSLPLHSDFQIWLNGEQLASSKENMRPLRTVVIDKTLPGIGPVKGTAAIYDRILSGKSDQIGRSHGFFVRVRKRVINLEDELFGLEAQNHAAWSRFALEVDADGLREHLLSSREGVRDSDAVRAFRQELKDAFNVCRAAYEEKNRQKDLDLVQLLKDGPSSWVYDPLLLSVWRTAQSGLDSFYFRSPRIEPGTEPSQWMSDFEDRIKKNPFDRMTFENVGPNAPVLRYEPDDRNLVVNNDHPFIGKLGDVSKSQRLKLFATSESLLEGHLYDHGVDRTVIASLLDDRDRALRLLAGDAAPTVQEVVRRLQSAAYDSTALERATGAVFELLGLKYERKGGNAPGPDGVLSARLGRQGDSLADYKLVYDAKRTNEPAVPADKVVMSSLEEFRRDWNADFGFFIAEQYQGEAEPGSKLNKQFATLEDGGRHLTLLKVRHLEHLARLHYRHGVTLAELRSLFERARTVADVDEWLSALEERLIGEGEVPLETLLLSLDAQKGDPHAIPSISVGRSQAGGQMLNYSPERLRARLKAVQSIIGTRWIEVDDDSYEVIMQHNAHEVLAELERNTIDLHGRFPHFPIRTEE
;
A
#
# COMPACT_ATOMS: atom_id res chain seq x y z
N MET A 1 43.22 -20.78 21.22
CA MET A 1 42.92 -21.58 20.02
C MET A 1 43.89 -21.19 18.92
N ASN A 2 44.35 -22.16 18.14
CA ASN A 2 45.44 -22.09 17.17
C ASN A 2 45.48 -20.78 16.36
N SER A 3 46.54 -19.99 16.57
CA SER A 3 47.00 -19.03 15.58
C SER A 3 47.43 -19.83 14.36
N THR A 4 46.61 -19.82 13.32
CA THR A 4 47.00 -20.28 11.99
C THR A 4 48.21 -19.45 11.56
N ALA A 5 49.40 -20.02 11.69
CA ALA A 5 50.61 -19.44 11.12
C ALA A 5 50.39 -19.38 9.60
N ASP A 6 50.46 -18.19 9.04
CA ASP A 6 50.32 -17.98 7.60
C ASP A 6 51.45 -18.72 6.89
N PRO A 7 51.15 -19.78 6.10
CA PRO A 7 52.16 -20.63 5.47
C PRO A 7 53.01 -19.90 4.42
N PHE A 8 52.63 -18.67 4.06
CA PHE A 8 53.35 -17.84 3.08
C PHE A 8 54.30 -16.83 3.72
N LYS A 9 54.22 -16.61 5.04
CA LYS A 9 54.97 -15.53 5.72
C LYS A 9 56.49 -15.73 5.68
N ASP A 10 56.95 -16.99 5.71
CA ASP A 10 58.37 -17.35 5.77
C ASP A 10 58.91 -17.88 4.42
N LEU A 11 58.16 -17.68 3.33
CA LEU A 11 58.46 -18.22 2.00
C LEU A 11 59.30 -17.20 1.21
N GLY A 12 60.62 -17.40 1.18
CA GLY A 12 61.58 -16.52 0.50
C GLY A 12 62.44 -15.70 1.47
N GLN A 13 63.29 -14.82 0.94
CA GLN A 13 64.04 -13.86 1.74
C GLN A 13 63.36 -12.49 1.68
N VAL A 14 63.27 -11.78 2.80
CA VAL A 14 62.78 -10.40 2.85
C VAL A 14 63.74 -9.52 2.04
N VAL A 15 63.25 -8.96 0.93
CA VAL A 15 64.04 -8.10 0.03
C VAL A 15 64.06 -6.65 0.55
N GLU A 16 62.90 -6.15 0.97
CA GLU A 16 62.71 -4.84 1.58
C GLU A 16 61.39 -4.82 2.36
N ASP A 17 61.29 -3.97 3.38
CA ASP A 17 60.00 -3.66 4.01
C ASP A 17 59.31 -2.57 3.20
N ILE A 18 58.13 -2.87 2.67
CA ILE A 18 57.31 -1.90 1.93
C ILE A 18 56.47 -1.12 2.95
N PRO A 19 56.69 0.20 3.13
CA PRO A 19 55.86 0.99 4.02
C PRO A 19 54.46 1.14 3.43
N VAL A 20 53.46 0.62 4.14
CA VAL A 20 52.04 0.85 3.81
C VAL A 20 51.70 2.30 4.15
N ARG A 21 51.25 3.07 3.16
CA ARG A 21 50.82 4.47 3.31
C ARG A 21 49.33 4.59 2.99
N ILE A 22 48.60 5.43 3.71
CA ILE A 22 47.15 5.60 3.63
C ILE A 22 46.83 7.03 3.18
N SER A 23 46.51 7.25 1.90
CA SER A 23 46.17 8.60 1.41
C SER A 23 45.08 9.32 2.23
N TYR A 24 45.18 10.64 2.36
CA TYR A 24 44.13 11.51 2.92
C TYR A 24 42.77 11.39 2.21
N GLU A 25 42.74 10.81 1.00
CA GLU A 25 41.50 10.41 0.30
C GLU A 25 40.64 9.45 1.15
N ILE A 26 41.25 8.70 2.08
CA ILE A 26 40.52 7.82 2.98
C ILE A 26 39.55 8.58 3.89
N ILE A 27 39.87 9.85 4.22
CA ILE A 27 38.96 10.72 4.98
C ILE A 27 37.71 10.97 4.17
N HIS A 28 37.83 11.25 2.86
CA HIS A 28 36.69 11.43 1.98
C HIS A 28 35.84 10.16 1.88
N LEU A 29 36.47 9.03 1.56
CA LEU A 29 35.80 7.74 1.37
C LEU A 29 35.10 7.23 2.64
N PHE A 30 35.72 7.38 3.81
CA PHE A 30 35.06 7.01 5.07
C PHE A 30 33.94 7.99 5.41
N SER A 31 34.15 9.29 5.23
CA SER A 31 33.15 10.29 5.61
C SER A 31 31.86 10.14 4.79
N GLU A 32 31.95 9.97 3.47
CA GLU A 32 30.77 9.74 2.60
C GLU A 32 30.08 8.40 2.87
N GLY A 33 30.85 7.35 3.21
CA GLY A 33 30.30 6.05 3.57
C GLY A 33 29.63 6.00 4.94
N LEU A 34 30.09 6.82 5.89
CA LEU A 34 29.64 6.83 7.28
C LEU A 34 28.47 7.78 7.53
N TYR A 35 28.48 8.97 6.91
CA TYR A 35 27.48 10.01 7.15
C TYR A 35 26.71 10.31 5.87
N LYS A 36 25.54 9.68 5.73
CA LYS A 36 24.62 9.89 4.59
C LYS A 36 23.57 10.96 4.83
N SER A 37 23.48 11.48 6.06
CA SER A 37 22.47 12.45 6.49
C SER A 37 23.12 13.69 7.08
N PRO A 38 22.77 14.91 6.62
CA PRO A 38 23.29 16.14 7.19
C PRO A 38 22.80 16.35 8.63
N HIS A 39 21.59 15.90 8.95
CA HIS A 39 21.02 15.96 10.30
C HIS A 39 21.85 15.19 11.31
N LYS A 40 22.33 14.01 10.88
CA LYS A 40 23.17 13.13 11.69
C LYS A 40 24.56 13.68 11.89
N ALA A 41 25.11 14.29 10.84
CA ALA A 41 26.38 14.97 10.96
C ALA A 41 26.33 16.12 11.98
N ILE A 42 25.23 16.88 12.03
CA ILE A 42 25.02 17.93 13.04
C ILE A 42 24.82 17.32 14.45
N GLU A 43 24.07 16.23 14.58
CA GLU A 43 23.90 15.51 15.85
C GLU A 43 25.24 15.06 16.45
N GLU A 44 26.18 14.58 15.64
CA GLU A 44 27.52 14.21 16.12
C GLU A 44 28.26 15.42 16.71
N LEU A 45 28.09 16.61 16.13
CA LEU A 45 28.68 17.84 16.68
C LEU A 45 28.03 18.21 18.01
N VAL A 46 26.70 18.09 18.14
CA VAL A 46 25.98 18.32 19.40
C VAL A 46 26.39 17.30 20.47
N THR A 47 26.65 16.06 20.07
CA THR A 47 27.13 14.99 20.96
C THR A 47 28.50 15.31 21.54
N ASN A 48 29.36 16.05 20.83
CA ASN A 48 30.64 16.51 21.38
C ASN A 48 30.44 17.45 22.57
N GLY A 49 29.43 18.32 22.54
CA GLY A 49 29.06 19.17 23.67
C GLY A 49 28.58 18.35 24.88
N TYR A 50 27.75 17.32 24.64
CA TYR A 50 27.34 16.37 25.70
C TYR A 50 28.54 15.68 26.35
N ASP A 51 29.47 15.22 25.52
CA ASP A 51 30.72 14.58 25.95
C ASP A 51 31.67 15.54 26.67
N ALA A 52 31.59 16.84 26.37
CA ALA A 52 32.31 17.92 27.03
C ALA A 52 31.61 18.41 28.31
N ASN A 53 30.71 17.59 28.87
CA ASN A 53 30.03 17.87 30.13
C ASN A 53 29.16 19.14 30.11
N ALA A 54 28.78 19.63 28.93
CA ALA A 54 27.89 20.78 28.78
C ALA A 54 26.51 20.51 29.41
N GLN A 55 25.85 21.56 29.89
CA GLN A 55 24.44 21.54 30.28
C GLN A 55 23.55 22.06 29.16
N ARG A 56 24.09 22.93 28.30
CA ARG A 56 23.36 23.61 27.25
C ARG A 56 24.15 23.56 25.96
N VAL A 57 23.48 23.14 24.88
CA VAL A 57 24.02 23.19 23.53
C VAL A 57 23.06 23.94 22.62
N HIS A 58 23.58 24.91 21.89
CA HIS A 58 22.84 25.78 20.98
C HIS A 58 23.29 25.51 19.55
N VAL A 59 22.33 25.26 18.66
CA VAL A 59 22.56 25.07 17.23
C VAL A 59 21.92 26.23 16.48
N LEU A 60 22.71 26.96 15.69
CA LEU A 60 22.22 28.05 14.84
C LEU A 60 22.45 27.70 13.38
N LEU A 61 21.36 27.61 12.63
CA LEU A 61 21.39 27.36 11.20
C LEU A 61 21.55 28.68 10.43
N PRO A 62 22.32 28.68 9.32
CA PRO A 62 22.46 29.83 8.43
C PRO A 62 21.13 30.45 8.02
N GLU A 63 21.03 31.78 7.98
CA GLU A 63 19.88 32.47 7.39
C GLU A 63 19.73 32.17 5.88
N ALA A 64 18.49 32.02 5.41
CA ALA A 64 18.20 31.59 4.04
C ALA A 64 18.67 32.62 3.00
N GLY A 65 19.64 32.27 2.16
CA GLY A 65 20.05 33.07 0.98
C GLY A 65 21.56 33.19 0.68
N GLY A 66 22.45 32.53 1.42
CA GLY A 66 23.90 32.69 1.25
C GLY A 66 24.63 31.51 0.60
N ASP A 67 24.54 31.33 -0.73
CA ASP A 67 25.47 30.46 -1.50
C ASP A 67 26.77 31.22 -1.86
N ARG A 68 27.36 31.94 -0.91
CA ARG A 68 28.62 32.68 -1.10
C ARG A 68 29.62 32.34 -0.01
N ALA A 69 30.91 32.51 -0.30
CA ALA A 69 32.00 32.35 0.67
C ALA A 69 31.87 33.24 1.93
N ASP A 70 30.98 34.25 1.91
CA ASP A 70 30.58 35.10 3.03
C ASP A 70 29.24 34.65 3.69
N ALA A 71 28.87 33.37 3.55
CA ALA A 71 27.65 32.82 4.11
C ALA A 71 27.67 32.86 5.64
N ASP A 72 26.50 33.13 6.22
CA ASP A 72 26.24 32.96 7.63
C ASP A 72 26.62 31.53 8.09
N PRO A 73 27.48 31.35 9.11
CA PRO A 73 27.92 30.02 9.52
C PRO A 73 26.81 29.20 10.16
N LEU A 74 26.95 27.87 10.07
CA LEU A 74 26.24 26.97 10.98
C LEU A 74 27.05 26.89 12.28
N TRP A 75 26.44 27.25 13.40
CA TRP A 75 27.06 27.21 14.71
C TRP A 75 26.56 26.04 15.55
N VAL A 76 27.48 25.38 16.25
CA VAL A 76 27.19 24.50 17.39
C VAL A 76 27.98 25.03 18.58
N ILE A 77 27.28 25.46 19.62
CA ILE A 77 27.84 26.19 20.76
C ILE A 77 27.47 25.46 22.04
N ASP A 78 28.44 25.15 22.89
CA ASP A 78 28.23 24.47 24.17
C ASP A 78 28.86 25.23 25.33
N ASP A 79 28.28 25.05 26.54
CA ASP A 79 28.81 25.57 27.80
C ASP A 79 29.65 24.55 28.58
N GLY A 80 30.27 23.60 27.87
CA GLY A 80 31.07 22.53 28.44
C GLY A 80 32.45 22.96 28.91
N ASP A 81 33.32 21.98 29.13
CA ASP A 81 34.64 22.15 29.75
C ASP A 81 35.64 22.99 28.90
N GLY A 82 35.29 23.35 27.66
CA GLY A 82 36.16 24.10 26.76
C GLY A 82 37.37 23.29 26.28
N MET A 83 38.31 23.95 25.60
CA MET A 83 39.53 23.33 25.08
C MET A 83 40.75 24.26 25.27
N ASP A 84 41.79 23.74 25.89
CA ASP A 84 43.13 24.33 25.95
C ASP A 84 43.98 23.88 24.73
N GLU A 85 45.28 24.22 24.71
CA GLU A 85 46.16 23.82 23.61
C GLU A 85 46.25 22.30 23.42
N GLU A 86 46.19 21.52 24.49
CA GLU A 86 46.23 20.07 24.40
C GLU A 86 44.91 19.50 23.91
N GLY A 87 43.77 20.02 24.40
CA GLY A 87 42.45 19.72 23.88
C GLY A 87 42.35 19.92 22.37
N PHE A 88 42.89 21.03 21.84
CA PHE A 88 42.96 21.28 20.40
C PHE A 88 43.88 20.33 19.63
N ARG A 89 45.02 19.90 20.21
CA ARG A 89 45.87 18.88 19.59
C ARG A 89 45.14 17.54 19.48
N GLN A 90 44.50 17.14 20.58
CA GLN A 90 43.72 15.91 20.67
C GLN A 90 42.52 15.91 19.73
N LEU A 91 41.83 17.05 19.58
CA LEU A 91 40.72 17.22 18.66
C LEU A 91 41.10 16.80 17.23
N TRP A 92 42.30 17.17 16.76
CA TRP A 92 42.76 16.91 15.40
C TRP A 92 43.44 15.55 15.17
N LEU A 93 43.57 14.69 16.19
CA LEU A 93 44.02 13.31 16.01
C LEU A 93 42.88 12.43 15.44
N VAL A 94 42.94 12.08 14.16
CA VAL A 94 41.91 11.26 13.49
C VAL A 94 42.08 9.78 13.87
N ALA A 95 40.97 9.11 14.20
CA ALA A 95 40.91 7.68 14.52
C ALA A 95 41.63 7.22 15.80
N GLU A 96 42.07 8.15 16.66
CA GLU A 96 42.46 7.88 18.04
C GLU A 96 41.45 8.55 18.99
N SER A 97 41.01 7.81 20.00
CA SER A 97 40.19 8.32 21.09
C SER A 97 40.83 7.92 22.40
N HIS A 98 41.22 8.90 23.20
CA HIS A 98 41.74 8.68 24.56
C HIS A 98 40.64 8.53 25.61
N LYS A 99 39.36 8.61 25.21
CA LYS A 99 38.24 8.37 26.10
C LYS A 99 38.14 6.87 26.38
N ALA A 100 38.50 6.46 27.59
CA ALA A 100 38.47 5.06 28.00
C ALA A 100 37.04 4.49 27.93
N ASP A 101 36.92 3.17 27.69
CA ASP A 101 35.64 2.51 27.43
C ASP A 101 34.57 2.71 28.52
N ASP A 102 34.98 3.03 29.77
CA ASP A 102 34.12 3.26 30.95
C ASP A 102 34.30 4.66 31.59
N GLN A 103 34.77 5.66 30.85
CA GLN A 103 34.99 6.99 31.45
C GLN A 103 33.65 7.64 31.81
N GLN A 104 33.36 7.69 33.11
CA GLN A 104 32.25 8.43 33.67
C GLN A 104 32.63 9.91 33.73
N LEU A 105 31.84 10.74 33.06
CA LEU A 105 31.98 12.20 33.07
C LEU A 105 31.72 12.74 34.49
N ALA A 106 32.21 13.94 34.79
CA ALA A 106 32.18 14.53 36.13
C ALA A 106 30.76 14.61 36.75
N ASN A 107 29.73 14.65 35.92
CA ASN A 107 28.32 14.68 36.32
C ASN A 107 27.64 13.28 36.40
N GLY A 108 28.40 12.20 36.28
CA GLY A 108 27.88 10.83 36.29
C GLY A 108 27.42 10.30 34.94
N ARG A 109 27.45 11.11 33.87
CA ARG A 109 27.11 10.69 32.50
C ARG A 109 28.19 9.78 31.90
N SER A 110 27.81 8.94 30.95
CA SER A 110 28.77 8.16 30.15
C SER A 110 29.05 8.89 28.84
N ALA A 111 30.32 8.95 28.43
CA ALA A 111 30.69 9.49 27.12
C ALA A 111 30.09 8.65 25.98
N ILE A 112 29.55 9.34 24.98
CA ILE A 112 28.90 8.78 23.79
C ILE A 112 29.93 8.56 22.66
N GLY A 113 30.89 9.48 22.49
CA GLY A 113 31.93 9.38 21.45
C GLY A 113 33.09 8.44 21.82
N GLN A 114 33.38 7.45 20.96
CA GLN A 114 34.40 6.41 21.25
C GLN A 114 35.55 6.30 20.24
N PHE A 115 35.38 6.73 18.99
CA PHE A 115 36.29 6.33 17.90
C PHE A 115 37.09 7.51 17.30
N GLY A 116 36.97 8.72 17.86
CA GLY A 116 37.72 9.90 17.39
C GLY A 116 37.33 10.42 15.98
N ILE A 117 36.33 9.82 15.33
CA ILE A 117 35.89 10.14 13.96
C ILE A 117 34.74 11.15 13.89
N GLY A 118 34.15 11.58 15.02
CA GLY A 118 33.00 12.50 15.02
C GLY A 118 33.27 13.84 14.31
N LYS A 119 34.52 14.30 14.30
CA LYS A 119 34.95 15.47 13.52
C LYS A 119 34.79 15.30 12.00
N LEU A 120 34.78 14.07 11.49
CA LEU A 120 34.55 13.79 10.07
C LEU A 120 33.09 14.08 9.64
N ALA A 121 32.18 14.18 10.60
CA ALA A 121 30.84 14.68 10.35
C ALA A 121 30.86 16.13 9.82
N SER A 122 31.77 16.97 10.33
CA SER A 122 31.92 18.33 9.80
C SER A 122 32.42 18.35 8.35
N TYR A 123 33.28 17.38 7.98
CA TYR A 123 33.80 17.27 6.62
C TYR A 123 32.71 16.96 5.60
N VAL A 124 31.69 16.15 5.91
CA VAL A 124 30.61 15.90 4.94
C VAL A 124 29.68 17.09 4.75
N LEU A 125 29.62 17.99 5.74
CA LEU A 125 28.75 19.17 5.71
C LEU A 125 29.42 20.38 5.06
N ALA A 126 30.71 20.59 5.30
CA ALA A 126 31.39 21.83 4.95
C ALA A 126 32.88 21.63 4.66
N TRP A 127 33.45 22.56 3.89
CA TRP A 127 34.89 22.62 3.61
C TRP A 127 35.67 23.35 4.70
N ASN A 128 35.04 24.25 5.46
CA ASN A 128 35.71 24.97 6.53
C ASN A 128 35.07 24.69 7.90
N LEU A 129 35.91 24.31 8.87
CA LEU A 129 35.54 24.11 10.26
C LEU A 129 36.40 25.00 11.17
N THR A 130 35.77 25.96 11.82
CA THR A 130 36.43 26.88 12.78
C THR A 130 35.94 26.59 14.18
N HIS A 131 36.85 26.46 15.13
CA HIS A 131 36.52 26.38 16.55
C HIS A 131 37.03 27.62 17.27
N VAL A 132 36.19 28.17 18.13
CA VAL A 132 36.55 29.16 19.14
C VAL A 132 36.20 28.55 20.49
N SER A 133 37.15 28.51 21.41
CA SER A 133 36.90 27.97 22.75
C SER A 133 37.44 28.93 23.79
N ARG A 134 36.71 29.02 24.90
CA ARG A 134 37.15 29.67 26.12
C ARG A 134 37.44 28.59 27.15
N VAL A 135 38.58 28.73 27.81
CA VAL A 135 38.89 28.01 29.05
C VAL A 135 39.53 29.01 30.00
N ASP A 136 38.95 29.16 31.19
CA ASP A 136 39.26 30.21 32.16
C ASP A 136 39.11 31.63 31.54
N ASP A 137 40.20 32.35 31.31
CA ASP A 137 40.23 33.70 30.71
C ASP A 137 40.95 33.75 29.35
N ARG A 138 41.21 32.59 28.74
CA ARG A 138 41.89 32.48 27.46
C ARG A 138 40.92 32.10 26.36
N PHE A 139 41.01 32.79 25.23
CA PHE A 139 40.21 32.52 24.04
C PHE A 139 41.13 31.98 22.97
N LEU A 140 40.89 30.74 22.57
CA LEU A 140 41.67 30.05 21.56
C LEU A 140 40.83 29.80 20.32
N LEU A 141 41.44 30.01 19.15
CA LEU A 141 40.82 29.87 17.85
C LEU A 141 41.69 28.97 16.96
N THR A 142 41.04 28.02 16.30
CA THR A 142 41.66 27.18 15.27
C THR A 142 40.70 27.01 14.09
N SER A 143 41.22 26.88 12.88
CA SER A 143 40.39 26.75 11.68
C SER A 143 41.04 25.82 10.67
N MET A 144 40.28 24.81 10.24
CA MET A 144 40.66 23.84 9.24
C MET A 144 39.90 24.09 7.94
N ASP A 145 40.68 24.24 6.87
CA ASP A 145 40.19 24.28 5.49
C ASP A 145 40.52 22.93 4.83
N PHE A 146 39.47 22.14 4.60
CA PHE A 146 39.56 20.80 4.02
C PHE A 146 39.96 20.80 2.54
N HIS A 147 39.89 21.94 1.81
CA HIS A 147 40.45 22.02 0.46
C HIS A 147 41.96 21.79 0.46
N ARG A 148 42.64 22.19 1.54
CA ARG A 148 44.09 22.00 1.70
C ARG A 148 44.49 20.53 1.79
N ALA A 149 43.57 19.64 2.17
CA ALA A 149 43.82 18.21 2.23
C ALA A 149 43.67 17.50 0.87
N LYS A 150 43.06 18.16 -0.13
CA LYS A 150 42.74 17.56 -1.43
C LYS A 150 44.02 17.36 -2.26
N GLY A 151 44.26 16.12 -2.69
CA GLY A 151 45.42 15.76 -3.52
C GLY A 151 46.75 15.68 -2.79
N LEU A 152 46.77 15.80 -1.45
CA LEU A 152 47.95 15.52 -0.65
C LEU A 152 48.15 14.01 -0.45
N SER A 153 49.41 13.59 -0.50
CA SER A 153 49.83 12.27 -0.03
C SER A 153 50.28 12.35 1.43
N ASP A 154 50.27 11.22 2.14
CA ASP A 154 50.69 11.05 3.55
C ASP A 154 52.07 11.62 3.93
N ALA A 155 52.87 12.03 2.96
CA ALA A 155 54.20 12.57 3.20
C ALA A 155 54.19 14.00 3.79
N GLN A 156 53.05 14.70 3.81
CA GLN A 156 52.94 16.07 4.32
C GLN A 156 51.74 16.23 5.26
N PRO A 157 51.96 16.54 6.56
CA PRO A 157 50.86 16.76 7.49
C PRO A 157 50.12 18.06 7.14
N VAL A 158 48.79 18.03 7.22
CA VAL A 158 47.98 19.26 7.16
C VAL A 158 48.12 20.00 8.49
N LEU A 159 48.74 21.17 8.46
CA LEU A 159 48.97 22.00 9.65
C LEU A 159 47.78 22.94 9.88
N VAL A 160 47.21 22.88 11.08
CA VAL A 160 46.17 23.79 11.57
C VAL A 160 46.81 24.76 12.58
N SER A 161 46.58 26.06 12.42
CA SER A 161 47.16 27.07 13.32
C SER A 161 46.23 27.33 14.51
N LEU A 162 46.75 27.13 15.72
CA LEU A 162 46.10 27.58 16.96
C LEU A 162 46.50 29.03 17.25
N ARG A 163 45.52 29.88 17.54
CA ARG A 163 45.71 31.31 17.81
C ARG A 163 45.04 31.67 19.13
N GLU A 164 45.71 32.45 19.96
CA GLU A 164 45.08 33.12 21.09
C GLU A 164 44.52 34.47 20.61
N VAL A 165 43.28 34.77 20.98
CA VAL A 165 42.57 36.00 20.59
C VAL A 165 42.12 36.75 21.84
N SER A 166 41.97 38.07 21.75
CA SER A 166 41.38 38.85 22.84
C SER A 166 39.88 38.60 22.92
N GLU A 167 39.30 38.82 24.10
CA GLU A 167 37.84 38.76 24.28
C GLU A 167 37.11 39.70 23.31
N ASP A 168 37.62 40.92 23.10
CA ASP A 168 37.03 41.87 22.15
C ASP A 168 37.04 41.34 20.71
N ALA A 169 38.13 40.69 20.29
CA ALA A 169 38.21 40.09 18.96
C ALA A 169 37.28 38.86 18.83
N ALA A 170 37.12 38.08 19.91
CA ALA A 170 36.16 36.98 19.95
C ALA A 170 34.72 37.51 19.84
N LYS A 171 34.37 38.56 20.59
CA LYS A 171 33.07 39.23 20.53
C LYS A 171 32.77 39.77 19.13
N GLU A 172 33.74 40.44 18.49
CA GLU A 172 33.59 40.95 17.13
C GLU A 172 33.29 39.83 16.12
N ARG A 173 33.98 38.68 16.23
CA ARG A 173 33.78 37.54 15.32
C ARG A 173 32.49 36.76 15.57
N LEU A 174 31.98 36.80 16.79
CA LEU A 174 30.81 36.05 17.23
C LEU A 174 29.55 36.92 17.36
N ALA A 175 29.63 38.21 17.02
CA ALA A 175 28.58 39.20 17.24
C ALA A 175 27.21 38.78 16.68
N ALA A 176 27.18 38.03 15.58
CA ALA A 176 25.93 37.52 15.00
C ALA A 176 25.12 36.62 15.95
N ILE A 177 25.77 35.99 16.94
CA ILE A 177 25.11 35.15 17.95
C ILE A 177 24.34 36.02 18.94
N GLU A 178 24.77 37.25 19.23
CA GLU A 178 24.08 38.16 20.16
C GLU A 178 22.62 38.38 19.77
N ASP A 179 22.38 38.62 18.48
CA ASP A 179 21.04 38.86 17.94
C ASP A 179 20.24 37.56 17.72
N ARG A 180 20.91 36.49 17.27
CA ARG A 180 20.26 35.24 16.84
C ARG A 180 19.99 34.26 17.98
N ASP A 181 20.82 34.28 19.00
CA ASP A 181 20.65 33.47 20.21
C ASP A 181 21.19 34.22 21.44
N PRO A 182 20.39 35.15 21.99
CA PRO A 182 20.77 35.90 23.18
C PRO A 182 21.09 35.01 24.39
N ALA A 183 20.52 33.80 24.45
CA ALA A 183 20.78 32.86 25.53
C ALA A 183 22.19 32.26 25.40
N ALA A 184 22.62 31.91 24.18
CA ALA A 184 23.99 31.49 23.92
C ALA A 184 24.98 32.62 24.23
N TRP A 185 24.70 33.82 23.72
CA TRP A 185 25.54 35.00 23.96
C TRP A 185 25.70 35.32 25.45
N ALA A 186 24.63 35.21 26.23
CA ALA A 186 24.65 35.52 27.65
C ALA A 186 25.62 34.62 28.44
N PHE A 187 25.73 33.34 28.12
CA PHE A 187 26.73 32.49 28.80
C PHE A 187 28.13 32.62 28.21
N MET A 188 28.27 33.09 26.96
CA MET A 188 29.59 33.31 26.36
C MET A 188 30.24 34.62 26.85
N PHE A 189 29.45 35.69 26.99
CA PHE A 189 29.92 37.07 27.20
C PHE A 189 29.06 37.94 28.14
N GLY A 190 27.95 37.43 28.70
CA GLY A 190 26.91 38.21 29.39
C GLY A 190 27.23 38.72 30.81
N GLY A 191 28.50 38.95 31.15
CA GLY A 191 28.91 39.46 32.46
C GLY A 191 28.68 38.43 33.59
N ASN A 192 27.71 38.67 34.47
CA ASN A 192 27.43 37.85 35.68
C ASN A 192 26.92 36.42 35.40
N GLY A 193 26.59 36.10 34.14
CA GLY A 193 26.14 34.76 33.72
C GLY A 193 27.13 34.01 32.83
N THR A 194 28.35 34.53 32.68
CA THR A 194 29.36 33.97 31.77
C THR A 194 29.91 32.65 32.30
N SER A 195 29.91 31.61 31.47
CA SER A 195 30.52 30.34 31.80
C SER A 195 32.05 30.47 31.86
N ALA A 196 32.68 29.75 32.79
CA ALA A 196 34.14 29.71 32.90
C ALA A 196 34.79 29.06 31.67
N SER A 197 34.04 28.23 30.95
CA SER A 197 34.45 27.55 29.73
C SER A 197 33.28 27.38 28.77
N TRP A 198 33.58 27.38 27.47
CA TRP A 198 32.62 27.12 26.40
C TRP A 198 33.35 26.80 25.09
N THR A 199 32.66 26.17 24.14
CA THR A 199 33.17 25.96 22.77
C THR A 199 32.12 26.35 21.74
N ALA A 200 32.54 27.02 20.67
CA ALA A 200 31.74 27.35 19.50
C ALA A 200 32.41 26.79 18.23
N ALA A 201 31.74 25.88 17.54
CA ALA A 201 32.15 25.33 16.26
C ALA A 201 31.32 25.96 15.13
N ALA A 202 32.00 26.56 14.14
CA ALA A 202 31.42 27.17 12.95
C ALA A 202 31.76 26.35 11.70
N LEU A 203 30.73 25.99 10.93
CA LEU A 203 30.85 25.40 9.61
C LEU A 203 30.52 26.44 8.54
N THR A 204 31.39 26.56 7.54
CA THR A 204 31.25 27.49 6.41
C THR A 204 31.76 26.83 5.12
N ASP A 205 31.40 27.38 3.95
CA ASP A 205 31.69 26.76 2.64
C ASP A 205 31.06 25.34 2.54
N PHE A 206 29.72 25.30 2.47
CA PHE A 206 28.94 24.08 2.56
C PHE A 206 29.09 23.16 1.34
N LYS A 207 28.97 21.85 1.57
CA LYS A 207 28.97 20.81 0.52
C LYS A 207 27.54 20.40 0.14
N ASP A 208 27.42 19.66 -0.96
CA ASP A 208 26.14 19.15 -1.49
C ASP A 208 25.24 18.51 -0.43
N LEU A 209 25.80 17.71 0.49
CA LEU A 209 25.04 17.04 1.54
C LEU A 209 24.30 18.03 2.45
N TYR A 210 24.87 19.19 2.73
CA TYR A 210 24.24 20.21 3.56
C TYR A 210 22.94 20.74 2.93
N HIS A 211 22.86 20.84 1.59
CA HIS A 211 21.66 21.33 0.91
C HIS A 211 20.45 20.38 1.04
N HIS A 212 20.66 19.16 1.54
CA HIS A 212 19.58 18.25 1.94
C HIS A 212 19.10 18.45 3.39
N LEU A 213 19.66 19.42 4.11
CA LEU A 213 19.26 19.74 5.48
C LEU A 213 17.84 20.31 5.51
N GLN A 214 16.98 19.64 6.27
CA GLN A 214 15.64 20.11 6.61
C GLN A 214 15.59 20.47 8.10
N THR A 215 15.29 21.74 8.42
CA THR A 215 15.23 22.22 9.81
C THR A 215 14.26 21.44 10.69
N GLY A 216 13.11 21.03 10.14
CA GLY A 216 12.13 20.19 10.84
C GLY A 216 12.75 18.86 11.29
N THR A 217 13.31 18.11 10.36
CA THR A 217 14.01 16.85 10.63
C THR A 217 15.16 17.03 11.62
N LEU A 218 15.89 18.16 11.58
CA LEU A 218 16.97 18.43 12.54
C LEU A 218 16.42 18.63 13.95
N LYS A 219 15.37 19.44 14.08
CA LYS A 219 14.65 19.67 15.34
C LYS A 219 14.26 18.34 15.98
N TRP A 220 13.75 17.41 15.18
CA TRP A 220 13.38 16.08 15.65
C TRP A 220 14.59 15.22 16.04
N VAL A 221 15.62 15.11 15.18
CA VAL A 221 16.83 14.33 15.49
C VAL A 221 17.39 14.78 16.83
N LEU A 222 17.60 16.08 17.02
CA LEU A 222 18.13 16.64 18.27
C LEU A 222 17.19 16.40 19.46
N SER A 223 15.86 16.41 19.25
CA SER A 223 14.89 16.14 20.31
C SER A 223 14.75 14.66 20.72
N THR A 224 15.30 13.72 19.92
CA THR A 224 15.08 12.28 20.13
C THR A 224 16.36 11.47 20.28
N SER A 225 17.49 11.94 19.76
CA SER A 225 18.73 11.18 19.70
C SER A 225 19.53 11.19 21.00
N LEU A 226 19.40 12.25 21.80
CA LEU A 226 20.08 12.43 23.08
C LEU A 226 19.06 12.40 24.24
N PRO A 227 19.46 11.96 25.44
CA PRO A 227 18.60 12.03 26.61
C PRO A 227 18.35 13.51 26.98
N LEU A 228 17.23 14.08 26.52
CA LEU A 228 16.70 15.33 27.04
C LEU A 228 16.17 15.09 28.47
N HIS A 229 17.08 15.06 29.44
CA HIS A 229 16.79 15.04 30.87
C HIS A 229 16.98 16.46 31.45
N SER A 230 16.66 16.65 32.73
CA SER A 230 16.75 17.97 33.39
C SER A 230 18.14 18.61 33.34
N ASP A 231 19.19 17.85 33.05
CA ASP A 231 20.58 18.25 33.13
C ASP A 231 21.24 18.55 31.78
N PHE A 232 20.61 18.22 30.64
CA PHE A 232 21.13 18.51 29.29
C PHE A 232 20.05 19.04 28.37
N GLN A 233 20.22 20.26 27.88
CA GLN A 233 19.22 21.01 27.13
C GLN A 233 19.79 21.45 25.77
N ILE A 234 18.95 21.39 24.74
CA ILE A 234 19.32 21.72 23.37
C ILE A 234 18.44 22.88 22.88
N TRP A 235 19.04 23.88 22.24
CA TRP A 235 18.36 24.96 21.55
C TRP A 235 18.64 24.87 20.05
N LEU A 236 17.63 25.15 19.24
CA LEU A 236 17.75 25.27 17.79
C LEU A 236 17.21 26.63 17.36
N ASN A 237 18.05 27.47 16.76
CA ASN A 237 17.72 28.84 16.34
C ASN A 237 17.07 29.65 17.50
N GLY A 238 17.66 29.59 18.69
CA GLY A 238 17.18 30.27 19.90
C GLY A 238 15.95 29.65 20.57
N GLU A 239 15.32 28.63 20.00
CA GLU A 239 14.16 27.93 20.60
C GLU A 239 14.63 26.68 21.36
N GLN A 240 14.27 26.59 22.65
CA GLN A 240 14.56 25.40 23.46
C GLN A 240 13.74 24.20 22.98
N LEU A 241 14.39 23.06 22.78
CA LEU A 241 13.72 21.82 22.40
C LEU A 241 13.13 21.14 23.63
N ALA A 242 11.80 21.04 23.67
CA ALA A 242 11.08 20.27 24.68
C ALA A 242 10.91 18.80 24.24
N SER A 243 10.97 17.87 25.19
CA SER A 243 10.65 16.46 24.92
C SER A 243 9.17 16.33 24.52
N SER A 244 8.90 15.70 23.38
CA SER A 244 7.56 15.56 22.80
C SER A 244 6.59 14.70 23.64
N LYS A 245 7.05 14.14 24.77
CA LYS A 245 6.32 13.17 25.59
C LYS A 245 5.84 13.69 26.95
N GLU A 246 6.18 14.91 27.36
CA GLU A 246 5.87 15.41 28.73
C GLU A 246 4.37 15.59 29.02
N ASN A 247 3.50 15.69 28.02
CA ASN A 247 2.07 16.02 28.22
C ASN A 247 1.06 14.89 27.92
N MET A 248 1.50 13.65 27.66
CA MET A 248 0.59 12.56 27.28
C MET A 248 0.51 11.45 28.34
N ARG A 249 -0.71 11.11 28.79
CA ARG A 249 -0.94 9.98 29.70
C ARG A 249 -1.03 8.67 28.90
N PRO A 250 -0.19 7.67 29.18
CA PRO A 250 -0.24 6.39 28.49
C PRO A 250 -1.45 5.55 28.95
N LEU A 251 -2.02 4.78 28.03
CA LEU A 251 -3.07 3.79 28.31
C LEU A 251 -2.53 2.58 29.04
N ARG A 252 -1.38 2.11 28.60
CA ARG A 252 -0.67 0.98 29.17
C ARG A 252 0.80 1.23 29.04
N THR A 253 1.52 0.93 30.12
CA THR A 253 2.97 0.96 30.18
C THR A 253 3.47 -0.44 30.52
N VAL A 254 4.55 -0.85 29.87
CA VAL A 254 5.27 -2.10 30.11
C VAL A 254 6.73 -1.74 30.37
N VAL A 255 7.27 -2.20 31.49
CA VAL A 255 8.69 -2.04 31.81
C VAL A 255 9.43 -3.28 31.32
N ILE A 256 10.52 -3.06 30.61
CA ILE A 256 11.48 -4.09 30.21
C ILE A 256 12.66 -3.95 31.17
N ASP A 257 12.94 -5.01 31.92
CA ASP A 257 14.16 -5.15 32.72
C ASP A 257 14.56 -6.63 32.67
N LYS A 258 15.40 -6.97 31.69
CA LYS A 258 15.79 -8.35 31.38
C LYS A 258 17.25 -8.42 30.98
N THR A 259 17.88 -9.56 31.22
CA THR A 259 19.22 -9.86 30.70
C THR A 259 19.10 -10.84 29.54
N LEU A 260 19.56 -10.44 28.35
CA LEU A 260 19.49 -11.26 27.14
C LEU A 260 20.83 -11.91 26.79
N PRO A 261 20.85 -13.17 26.34
CA PRO A 261 22.06 -13.82 25.87
C PRO A 261 22.71 -13.04 24.71
N GLY A 262 24.00 -12.72 24.82
CA GLY A 262 24.75 -11.99 23.80
C GLY A 262 24.55 -10.47 23.77
N ILE A 263 23.61 -9.91 24.54
CA ILE A 263 23.40 -8.44 24.65
C ILE A 263 23.51 -7.96 26.11
N GLY A 264 23.32 -8.82 27.10
CA GLY A 264 23.40 -8.42 28.50
C GLY A 264 22.14 -7.68 28.97
N PRO A 265 22.26 -6.75 29.95
CA PRO A 265 21.11 -6.10 30.56
C PRO A 265 20.43 -5.14 29.58
N VAL A 266 19.10 -5.24 29.49
CA VAL A 266 18.23 -4.45 28.65
C VAL A 266 17.17 -3.81 29.53
N LYS A 267 17.10 -2.47 29.50
CA LYS A 267 16.16 -1.70 30.31
C LYS A 267 15.38 -0.73 29.44
N GLY A 268 14.07 -0.72 29.56
CA GLY A 268 13.24 0.11 28.72
C GLY A 268 11.81 0.24 29.20
N THR A 269 11.07 1.14 28.56
CA THR A 269 9.65 1.33 28.81
C THR A 269 8.92 1.41 27.49
N ALA A 270 7.93 0.54 27.32
CA ALA A 270 6.98 0.58 26.23
C ALA A 270 5.68 1.22 26.71
N ALA A 271 5.11 2.11 25.91
CA ALA A 271 3.87 2.79 26.20
C ALA A 271 2.99 2.85 24.95
N ILE A 272 1.68 2.75 25.16
CA ILE A 272 0.67 2.98 24.12
C ILE A 272 -0.31 4.05 24.57
N TYR A 273 -0.73 4.91 23.66
CA TYR A 273 -1.53 6.10 23.94
C TYR A 273 -2.90 6.03 23.25
N ASP A 274 -3.85 6.87 23.69
CA ASP A 274 -5.18 6.90 23.08
C ASP A 274 -5.24 7.73 21.80
N ARG A 275 -4.37 8.73 21.70
CA ARG A 275 -4.16 9.55 20.52
C ARG A 275 -3.01 8.99 19.71
N ILE A 276 -3.10 9.19 18.39
CA ILE A 276 -1.99 8.93 17.48
C ILE A 276 -0.82 9.80 17.92
N LEU A 277 0.35 9.19 18.08
CA LEU A 277 1.59 9.93 18.30
C LEU A 277 2.02 10.66 17.03
N SER A 278 1.45 10.24 15.90
CA SER A 278 1.54 10.85 14.58
C SER A 278 0.60 12.06 14.47
N GLY A 279 1.17 13.24 14.20
CA GLY A 279 0.47 14.54 14.20
C GLY A 279 1.14 15.54 13.24
N LYS A 280 0.91 16.85 13.39
CA LYS A 280 1.67 17.91 12.65
C LYS A 280 3.20 17.79 12.87
N SER A 281 3.62 16.98 13.83
CA SER A 281 4.99 16.53 14.12
C SER A 281 5.52 15.43 13.18
N ASP A 282 4.70 14.72 12.39
CA ASP A 282 5.19 13.75 11.39
C ASP A 282 5.85 14.44 10.18
N GLN A 283 5.58 15.73 9.97
CA GLN A 283 6.34 16.57 9.04
C GLN A 283 7.75 16.91 9.58
N ILE A 284 8.05 16.53 10.83
CA ILE A 284 9.24 16.91 11.60
C ILE A 284 10.03 15.65 12.00
N GLY A 285 9.40 14.50 12.30
CA GLY A 285 10.02 13.17 12.41
C GLY A 285 9.22 12.14 13.23
N ARG A 286 9.65 10.87 13.26
CA ARG A 286 8.84 9.76 13.80
C ARG A 286 8.63 9.85 15.32
N SER A 287 7.36 9.82 15.73
CA SER A 287 6.97 9.91 17.15
C SER A 287 6.48 8.58 17.74
N HIS A 288 6.52 7.51 16.94
CA HIS A 288 6.04 6.17 17.28
C HIS A 288 7.05 5.10 16.83
N GLY A 289 6.89 3.88 17.34
CA GLY A 289 7.74 2.72 17.03
C GLY A 289 8.81 2.42 18.10
N PHE A 290 9.83 1.66 17.71
CA PHE A 290 10.95 1.31 18.59
C PHE A 290 12.05 2.38 18.56
N PHE A 291 12.52 2.76 19.74
CA PHE A 291 13.65 3.66 19.96
C PHE A 291 14.72 2.89 20.74
N VAL A 292 15.59 2.20 20.01
CA VAL A 292 16.64 1.36 20.56
C VAL A 292 17.86 2.22 20.79
N ARG A 293 18.34 2.27 22.04
CA ARG A 293 19.48 3.06 22.48
C ARG A 293 20.67 2.18 22.84
N VAL A 294 21.85 2.60 22.41
CA VAL A 294 23.13 2.08 22.87
C VAL A 294 23.89 3.25 23.47
N ARG A 295 24.24 3.19 24.76
CA ARG A 295 24.81 4.31 25.54
C ARG A 295 24.00 5.59 25.40
N LYS A 296 22.67 5.47 25.59
CA LYS A 296 21.69 6.56 25.50
C LYS A 296 21.46 7.17 24.11
N ARG A 297 22.18 6.72 23.06
CA ARG A 297 22.02 7.15 21.67
C ARG A 297 21.08 6.23 20.89
N VAL A 298 20.08 6.78 20.21
CA VAL A 298 19.17 6.01 19.34
C VAL A 298 19.88 5.56 18.05
N ILE A 299 19.87 4.25 17.79
CA ILE A 299 20.62 3.64 16.66
C ILE A 299 19.76 3.34 15.43
N ASN A 300 18.43 3.44 15.52
CA ASN A 300 17.52 2.90 14.51
C ASN A 300 16.59 3.92 13.86
N LEU A 301 16.99 5.18 13.66
CA LEU A 301 16.07 6.27 13.31
C LEU A 301 15.33 6.14 11.98
N GLU A 302 15.87 5.39 11.02
CA GLU A 302 15.24 5.15 9.71
C GLU A 302 14.39 3.86 9.70
N ASP A 303 14.55 3.00 10.72
CA ASP A 303 13.87 1.71 10.83
C ASP A 303 13.03 1.68 12.11
N GLU A 304 11.77 2.09 12.00
CA GLU A 304 10.85 2.17 13.13
C GLU A 304 10.50 0.80 13.72
N LEU A 305 10.60 -0.25 12.89
CA LEU A 305 10.30 -1.64 13.24
C LEU A 305 11.52 -2.38 13.76
N PHE A 306 12.72 -1.81 13.65
CA PHE A 306 13.99 -2.46 14.00
C PHE A 306 14.14 -3.84 13.34
N GLY A 307 13.74 -3.95 12.06
CA GLY A 307 13.77 -5.17 11.25
C GLY A 307 12.63 -6.15 11.52
N LEU A 308 11.54 -5.72 12.17
CA LEU A 308 10.31 -6.49 12.32
C LEU A 308 9.28 -6.14 11.22
N GLU A 309 8.25 -6.98 11.05
CA GLU A 309 7.12 -6.70 10.16
C GLU A 309 5.96 -6.04 10.92
N ALA A 310 5.37 -4.98 10.36
CA ALA A 310 4.21 -4.30 10.95
C ALA A 310 2.95 -5.15 10.74
N GLN A 311 2.26 -5.52 11.84
CA GLN A 311 1.01 -6.31 11.77
C GLN A 311 -0.26 -5.54 12.17
N ASN A 312 -0.16 -4.29 12.64
CA ASN A 312 -1.32 -3.46 13.03
C ASN A 312 -0.97 -1.96 13.03
N HIS A 313 -1.27 -1.24 11.94
CA HIS A 313 -0.93 0.18 11.79
C HIS A 313 -1.62 1.10 12.82
N ALA A 314 -2.80 0.72 13.33
CA ALA A 314 -3.56 1.54 14.26
C ALA A 314 -2.97 1.55 15.69
N ALA A 315 -2.60 0.38 16.21
CA ALA A 315 -1.89 0.29 17.49
C ALA A 315 -0.45 0.81 17.37
N TRP A 316 0.20 0.55 16.23
CA TRP A 316 1.57 0.96 15.96
C TRP A 316 1.78 2.47 15.99
N SER A 317 0.93 3.24 15.30
CA SER A 317 0.97 4.71 15.27
C SER A 317 0.73 5.40 16.64
N ARG A 318 0.35 4.62 17.66
CA ARG A 318 0.06 5.06 19.03
C ARG A 318 1.04 4.48 20.05
N PHE A 319 2.02 3.70 19.60
CA PHE A 319 2.95 2.97 20.43
C PHE A 319 4.34 3.60 20.36
N ALA A 320 5.01 3.68 21.50
CA ALA A 320 6.42 4.04 21.57
C ALA A 320 7.12 3.15 22.59
N LEU A 321 8.28 2.61 22.24
CA LEU A 321 9.13 1.87 23.16
C LEU A 321 10.52 2.47 23.14
N GLU A 322 10.99 2.90 24.30
CA GLU A 322 12.37 3.34 24.50
C GLU A 322 13.11 2.28 25.30
N VAL A 323 14.25 1.84 24.79
CA VAL A 323 15.02 0.75 25.42
C VAL A 323 16.52 0.99 25.29
N ASP A 324 17.22 0.91 26.41
CA ASP A 324 18.67 0.87 26.49
C ASP A 324 19.15 -0.59 26.42
N ALA A 325 20.04 -0.89 25.47
CA ALA A 325 20.58 -2.21 25.21
C ALA A 325 22.07 -2.12 24.84
N ASP A 326 22.92 -1.84 25.82
CA ASP A 326 24.33 -1.50 25.59
C ASP A 326 25.15 -2.63 24.94
N GLY A 327 24.83 -3.90 25.17
CA GLY A 327 25.55 -5.00 24.52
C GLY A 327 25.23 -5.20 23.04
N LEU A 328 24.30 -4.42 22.46
CA LEU A 328 24.20 -4.33 21.00
C LEU A 328 25.43 -3.66 20.36
N ARG A 329 26.32 -3.05 21.16
CA ARG A 329 27.58 -2.43 20.71
C ARG A 329 28.39 -3.33 19.78
N GLU A 330 28.56 -4.60 20.13
CA GLU A 330 29.36 -5.57 19.35
C GLU A 330 28.70 -5.92 18.00
N HIS A 331 27.43 -5.58 17.83
CA HIS A 331 26.64 -5.85 16.63
C HIS A 331 26.37 -4.60 15.79
N LEU A 332 26.84 -3.41 16.17
CA LEU A 332 26.61 -2.18 15.42
C LEU A 332 27.26 -2.25 14.02
N LEU A 333 26.56 -1.66 13.04
CA LEU A 333 27.15 -1.38 11.73
C LEU A 333 28.23 -0.29 11.83
N SER A 334 29.11 -0.19 10.84
CA SER A 334 30.16 0.85 10.81
C SER A 334 29.58 2.27 10.81
N SER A 335 28.42 2.45 10.14
CA SER A 335 27.62 3.69 10.17
C SER A 335 27.06 4.02 11.56
N ARG A 336 27.05 3.06 12.49
CA ARG A 336 26.34 3.10 13.78
C ARG A 336 24.83 3.30 13.65
N GLU A 337 24.29 3.04 12.46
CA GLU A 337 22.88 3.12 12.13
C GLU A 337 22.39 1.71 11.79
N GLY A 338 21.76 1.08 12.78
CA GLY A 338 21.35 -0.32 12.71
C GLY A 338 22.40 -1.31 13.21
N VAL A 339 22.00 -2.58 13.17
CA VAL A 339 22.76 -3.71 13.70
C VAL A 339 22.92 -4.78 12.63
N ARG A 340 24.05 -5.49 12.66
CA ARG A 340 24.28 -6.71 11.87
C ARG A 340 23.34 -7.80 12.38
N ASP A 341 22.81 -8.60 11.46
CA ASP A 341 21.96 -9.71 11.86
C ASP A 341 22.76 -10.76 12.64
N SER A 342 22.24 -11.15 13.80
CA SER A 342 22.85 -12.15 14.69
C SER A 342 21.77 -12.84 15.53
N ASP A 343 22.10 -13.99 16.12
CA ASP A 343 21.16 -14.70 17.01
C ASP A 343 20.76 -13.83 18.21
N ALA A 344 21.70 -13.04 18.74
CA ALA A 344 21.45 -12.12 19.84
C ALA A 344 20.49 -10.99 19.42
N VAL A 345 20.68 -10.40 18.23
CA VAL A 345 19.78 -9.39 17.68
C VAL A 345 18.37 -9.94 17.43
N ARG A 346 18.26 -11.18 16.94
CA ARG A 346 16.96 -11.85 16.76
C ARG A 346 16.23 -12.08 18.09
N ALA A 347 16.95 -12.48 19.15
CA ALA A 347 16.38 -12.62 20.49
C ALA A 347 15.88 -11.26 21.04
N PHE A 348 16.63 -10.18 20.83
CA PHE A 348 16.21 -8.85 21.22
C PHE A 348 14.99 -8.34 20.43
N ARG A 349 14.92 -8.57 19.11
CA ARG A 349 13.73 -8.29 18.30
C ARG A 349 12.47 -9.00 18.83
N GLN A 350 12.61 -10.23 19.30
CA GLN A 350 11.48 -10.96 19.90
C GLN A 350 10.97 -10.26 21.17
N GLU A 351 11.86 -9.78 22.02
CA GLU A 351 11.48 -9.03 23.23
C GLU A 351 10.76 -7.70 22.91
N LEU A 352 11.20 -6.98 21.87
CA LEU A 352 10.50 -5.79 21.38
C LEU A 352 9.08 -6.12 20.91
N LYS A 353 8.94 -7.22 20.15
CA LYS A 353 7.65 -7.70 19.64
C LYS A 353 6.71 -8.11 20.77
N ASP A 354 7.22 -8.77 21.80
CA ASP A 354 6.43 -9.20 22.96
C ASP A 354 5.90 -7.98 23.74
N ALA A 355 6.75 -6.98 23.97
CA ALA A 355 6.33 -5.73 24.61
C ALA A 355 5.25 -4.99 23.80
N PHE A 356 5.41 -4.93 22.46
CA PHE A 356 4.40 -4.36 21.57
C PHE A 356 3.05 -5.11 21.67
N ASN A 357 3.08 -6.44 21.66
CA ASN A 357 1.86 -7.25 21.74
C ASN A 357 1.06 -7.01 23.02
N VAL A 358 1.74 -6.86 24.17
CA VAL A 358 1.08 -6.54 25.45
C VAL A 358 0.40 -5.17 25.38
N CYS A 359 1.08 -4.16 24.83
CA CYS A 359 0.50 -2.83 24.64
C CYS A 359 -0.69 -2.85 23.66
N ARG A 360 -0.55 -3.56 22.52
CA ARG A 360 -1.60 -3.72 21.52
C ARG A 360 -2.88 -4.32 22.11
N ALA A 361 -2.77 -5.36 22.92
CA ALA A 361 -3.92 -5.99 23.57
C ALA A 361 -4.70 -5.00 24.45
N ALA A 362 -4.02 -4.12 25.18
CA ALA A 362 -4.67 -3.10 26.01
C ALA A 362 -5.41 -2.03 25.18
N TYR A 363 -4.86 -1.64 24.02
CA TYR A 363 -5.51 -0.73 23.09
C TYR A 363 -6.75 -1.36 22.42
N GLU A 364 -6.63 -2.62 22.00
CA GLU A 364 -7.75 -3.39 21.43
C GLU A 364 -8.89 -3.56 22.46
N GLU A 365 -8.57 -3.83 23.73
CA GLU A 365 -9.56 -3.92 24.82
C GLU A 365 -10.31 -2.59 25.03
N LYS A 366 -9.59 -1.46 25.12
CA LYS A 366 -10.21 -0.14 25.27
C LYS A 366 -11.11 0.22 24.09
N ASN A 367 -10.67 -0.09 22.87
CA ASN A 367 -11.46 0.23 21.67
C ASN A 367 -12.66 -0.70 21.50
N ARG A 368 -12.63 -1.90 22.09
CA ARG A 368 -13.81 -2.76 22.20
C ARG A 368 -14.93 -2.10 23.01
N GLN A 369 -14.59 -1.22 23.96
CA GLN A 369 -15.54 -0.45 24.79
C GLN A 369 -15.92 0.92 24.23
N LYS A 370 -15.24 1.41 23.18
CA LYS A 370 -15.48 2.72 22.55
C LYS A 370 -16.11 2.62 21.16
N ASP A 371 -16.75 1.50 20.84
CA ASP A 371 -17.72 1.51 19.75
C ASP A 371 -18.83 2.49 20.16
N LEU A 372 -19.02 3.56 19.39
CA LEU A 372 -20.23 4.35 19.45
C LEU A 372 -21.39 3.35 19.36
N ASP A 373 -22.29 3.32 20.33
CA ASP A 373 -23.36 2.35 20.37
C ASP A 373 -24.33 2.65 19.22
N LEU A 374 -24.02 2.12 18.03
CA LEU A 374 -24.84 2.23 16.82
C LEU A 374 -26.26 1.75 17.10
N VAL A 375 -26.41 0.75 17.97
CA VAL A 375 -27.74 0.29 18.41
C VAL A 375 -28.46 1.40 19.16
N GLN A 376 -27.77 2.12 20.04
CA GLN A 376 -28.35 3.29 20.71
C GLN A 376 -28.66 4.43 19.74
N LEU A 377 -27.76 4.76 18.82
CA LEU A 377 -27.96 5.83 17.84
C LEU A 377 -29.14 5.54 16.89
N LEU A 378 -29.34 4.27 16.52
CA LEU A 378 -30.46 3.82 15.70
C LEU A 378 -31.77 3.73 16.50
N LYS A 379 -31.71 3.41 17.81
CA LYS A 379 -32.86 3.44 18.72
C LYS A 379 -33.36 4.85 19.02
N ASP A 380 -32.45 5.83 19.03
CA ASP A 380 -32.80 7.22 19.25
C ASP A 380 -33.37 7.90 17.98
N GLY A 381 -33.28 7.24 16.82
CA GLY A 381 -33.84 7.70 15.55
C GLY A 381 -35.36 7.46 15.45
N PRO A 382 -36.11 8.31 14.71
CA PRO A 382 -37.54 8.08 14.50
C PRO A 382 -37.78 6.77 13.74
N SER A 383 -38.77 5.97 14.18
CA SER A 383 -39.07 4.65 13.61
C SER A 383 -39.23 4.63 12.09
N SER A 384 -39.83 5.69 11.53
CA SER A 384 -40.06 5.84 10.09
C SER A 384 -38.80 6.03 9.25
N TRP A 385 -37.66 6.34 9.89
CA TRP A 385 -36.39 6.56 9.21
C TRP A 385 -35.43 5.37 9.31
N VAL A 386 -35.76 4.39 10.14
CA VAL A 386 -34.82 3.28 10.45
C VAL A 386 -35.52 1.94 10.38
N TYR A 387 -36.66 1.76 11.05
CA TYR A 387 -37.33 0.46 11.13
C TYR A 387 -38.19 0.18 9.90
N ASP A 388 -39.05 1.14 9.53
CA ASP A 388 -40.01 0.96 8.44
C ASP A 388 -39.33 0.66 7.09
N PRO A 389 -38.23 1.36 6.72
CA PRO A 389 -37.48 1.05 5.48
C PRO A 389 -36.92 -0.38 5.43
N LEU A 390 -36.31 -0.85 6.53
CA LEU A 390 -35.73 -2.19 6.60
C LEU A 390 -36.81 -3.27 6.60
N LEU A 391 -37.91 -3.02 7.31
CA LEU A 391 -39.07 -3.92 7.36
C LEU A 391 -39.67 -4.09 5.96
N LEU A 392 -39.83 -2.99 5.22
CA LEU A 392 -40.37 -3.01 3.87
C LEU A 392 -39.45 -3.78 2.90
N SER A 393 -38.14 -3.57 2.97
CA SER A 393 -37.17 -4.32 2.14
C SER A 393 -37.26 -5.83 2.36
N VAL A 394 -37.29 -6.28 3.63
CA VAL A 394 -37.39 -7.72 3.95
C VAL A 394 -38.76 -8.28 3.59
N TRP A 395 -39.83 -7.51 3.77
CA TRP A 395 -41.18 -7.93 3.35
C TRP A 395 -41.24 -8.21 1.85
N ARG A 396 -40.62 -7.34 1.04
CA ARG A 396 -40.55 -7.50 -0.42
C ARG A 396 -39.76 -8.73 -0.84
N THR A 397 -38.60 -8.98 -0.22
CA THR A 397 -37.80 -10.17 -0.54
C THR A 397 -38.53 -11.45 -0.10
N ALA A 398 -39.16 -11.44 1.08
CA ALA A 398 -39.97 -12.55 1.57
C ALA A 398 -41.16 -12.90 0.67
N GLN A 399 -41.89 -11.90 0.16
CA GLN A 399 -43.02 -12.13 -0.74
C GLN A 399 -42.61 -12.64 -2.11
N SER A 400 -41.50 -12.12 -2.64
CA SER A 400 -41.03 -12.51 -3.97
C SER A 400 -40.22 -13.81 -3.96
N GLY A 401 -39.72 -14.24 -2.80
CA GLY A 401 -38.78 -15.35 -2.66
C GLY A 401 -37.43 -15.08 -3.33
N LEU A 402 -37.17 -13.83 -3.71
CA LEU A 402 -35.98 -13.40 -4.43
C LEU A 402 -35.24 -12.34 -3.63
N ASP A 403 -33.92 -12.39 -3.68
CA ASP A 403 -33.08 -11.36 -3.09
C ASP A 403 -33.26 -10.01 -3.81
N SER A 404 -33.04 -8.94 -3.05
CA SER A 404 -32.83 -7.60 -3.57
C SER A 404 -31.33 -7.32 -3.67
N PHE A 405 -30.93 -6.06 -3.90
CA PHE A 405 -29.51 -5.73 -4.09
C PHE A 405 -28.70 -5.94 -2.80
N TYR A 406 -29.14 -5.36 -1.68
CA TYR A 406 -28.51 -5.59 -0.37
C TYR A 406 -29.25 -6.59 0.51
N PHE A 407 -30.54 -6.86 0.28
CA PHE A 407 -31.36 -7.69 1.17
C PHE A 407 -31.54 -9.11 0.65
N ARG A 408 -31.29 -10.11 1.51
CA ARG A 408 -31.65 -11.51 1.23
C ARG A 408 -33.12 -11.80 1.47
N SER A 409 -33.66 -12.79 0.78
CA SER A 409 -34.93 -13.42 1.11
C SER A 409 -34.76 -14.26 2.38
N PRO A 410 -35.66 -14.14 3.37
CA PRO A 410 -35.58 -14.92 4.59
C PRO A 410 -35.80 -16.41 4.34
N ARG A 411 -35.17 -17.23 5.18
CA ARG A 411 -35.35 -18.69 5.16
C ARG A 411 -36.51 -19.07 6.06
N ILE A 412 -37.69 -19.22 5.46
CA ILE A 412 -38.90 -19.64 6.16
C ILE A 412 -38.94 -21.17 6.17
N GLU A 413 -38.93 -21.76 7.37
CA GLU A 413 -38.98 -23.22 7.52
C GLU A 413 -40.29 -23.81 6.95
N PRO A 414 -40.24 -25.01 6.34
CA PRO A 414 -41.44 -25.68 5.84
C PRO A 414 -42.50 -25.87 6.94
N GLY A 415 -43.68 -25.28 6.76
CA GLY A 415 -44.78 -25.33 7.73
C GLY A 415 -44.94 -24.08 8.60
N THR A 416 -44.04 -23.10 8.49
CA THR A 416 -44.22 -21.77 9.08
C THR A 416 -44.96 -20.84 8.11
N GLU A 417 -46.05 -20.23 8.55
CA GLU A 417 -46.77 -19.24 7.73
C GLU A 417 -45.92 -17.98 7.52
N PRO A 418 -45.74 -17.47 6.28
CA PRO A 418 -44.92 -16.28 6.02
C PRO A 418 -45.36 -15.04 6.80
N SER A 419 -46.66 -14.88 7.04
CA SER A 419 -47.20 -13.80 7.86
C SER A 419 -46.79 -13.91 9.33
N GLN A 420 -46.66 -15.12 9.85
CA GLN A 420 -46.22 -15.36 11.23
C GLN A 420 -44.73 -15.04 11.38
N TRP A 421 -43.89 -15.53 10.46
CA TRP A 421 -42.47 -15.19 10.43
C TRP A 421 -42.25 -13.67 10.33
N MET A 422 -43.05 -13.00 9.49
CA MET A 422 -42.98 -11.55 9.30
C MET A 422 -43.37 -10.79 10.57
N SER A 423 -44.42 -11.22 11.28
CA SER A 423 -44.81 -10.65 12.57
C SER A 423 -43.69 -10.79 13.61
N ASP A 424 -43.07 -11.97 13.68
CA ASP A 424 -41.95 -12.20 14.60
C ASP A 424 -40.73 -11.35 14.22
N PHE A 425 -40.47 -11.15 12.92
CA PHE A 425 -39.39 -10.30 12.43
C PHE A 425 -39.64 -8.82 12.76
N GLU A 426 -40.88 -8.34 12.61
CA GLU A 426 -41.28 -6.97 12.96
C GLU A 426 -41.03 -6.67 14.46
N ASP A 427 -41.38 -7.60 15.34
CA ASP A 427 -41.13 -7.45 16.78
C ASP A 427 -39.64 -7.47 17.12
N ARG A 428 -38.84 -8.24 16.37
CA ARG A 428 -37.38 -8.29 16.52
C ARG A 428 -36.75 -6.99 16.03
N ILE A 429 -37.09 -6.49 14.85
CA ILE A 429 -36.43 -5.33 14.24
C ILE A 429 -36.67 -4.05 15.06
N LYS A 430 -37.87 -3.88 15.64
CA LYS A 430 -38.19 -2.77 16.55
C LYS A 430 -37.33 -2.74 17.81
N LYS A 431 -36.90 -3.91 18.31
CA LYS A 431 -36.03 -4.01 19.49
C LYS A 431 -34.56 -3.78 19.15
N ASN A 432 -34.11 -4.36 18.04
CA ASN A 432 -32.77 -4.19 17.52
C ASN A 432 -32.75 -4.43 16.01
N PRO A 433 -32.46 -3.41 15.18
CA PRO A 433 -32.47 -3.54 13.73
C PRO A 433 -31.26 -4.31 13.19
N PHE A 434 -30.13 -4.28 13.91
CA PHE A 434 -28.92 -5.03 13.56
C PHE A 434 -28.42 -5.78 14.79
N ASP A 435 -28.53 -7.10 14.80
CA ASP A 435 -28.06 -7.94 15.92
C ASP A 435 -26.54 -7.94 15.99
N ARG A 436 -25.91 -7.99 14.82
CA ARG A 436 -24.46 -7.91 14.65
C ARG A 436 -24.13 -7.34 13.27
N MET A 437 -22.88 -6.92 13.12
CA MET A 437 -22.30 -6.54 11.83
C MET A 437 -21.01 -7.32 11.66
N THR A 438 -20.94 -8.17 10.65
CA THR A 438 -19.76 -9.01 10.36
C THR A 438 -19.00 -8.49 9.14
N PHE A 439 -17.71 -8.81 9.10
CA PHE A 439 -16.83 -8.49 7.99
C PHE A 439 -16.37 -9.80 7.37
N GLU A 440 -16.80 -10.07 6.15
CA GLU A 440 -16.61 -11.36 5.51
C GLU A 440 -16.01 -11.19 4.11
N ASN A 441 -15.24 -12.18 3.68
CA ASN A 441 -14.66 -12.23 2.34
C ASN A 441 -15.68 -12.91 1.41
N VAL A 442 -16.56 -12.10 0.81
CA VAL A 442 -17.67 -12.58 -0.03
C VAL A 442 -17.27 -12.69 -1.51
N GLY A 443 -16.11 -12.11 -1.88
CA GLY A 443 -15.57 -12.06 -3.23
C GLY A 443 -15.60 -10.64 -3.82
N PRO A 444 -14.66 -10.31 -4.74
CA PRO A 444 -14.47 -8.94 -5.21
C PRO A 444 -15.66 -8.41 -6.01
N ASN A 445 -16.39 -9.25 -6.73
CA ASN A 445 -17.51 -8.84 -7.57
C ASN A 445 -18.85 -8.77 -6.82
N ALA A 446 -18.89 -9.19 -5.55
CA ALA A 446 -20.10 -9.07 -4.75
C ALA A 446 -20.29 -7.60 -4.29
N PRO A 447 -21.54 -7.16 -4.03
CA PRO A 447 -21.82 -5.82 -3.54
C PRO A 447 -21.04 -5.46 -2.27
N VAL A 448 -20.94 -4.17 -1.99
CA VAL A 448 -20.22 -3.66 -0.81
C VAL A 448 -20.73 -4.23 0.53
N LEU A 449 -22.01 -4.62 0.62
CA LEU A 449 -22.61 -5.22 1.81
C LEU A 449 -23.80 -6.15 1.47
N ARG A 450 -24.30 -6.86 2.47
CA ARG A 450 -25.51 -7.70 2.41
C ARG A 450 -26.18 -7.78 3.79
N TYR A 451 -27.50 -7.71 3.84
CA TYR A 451 -28.30 -7.87 5.05
C TYR A 451 -28.99 -9.25 5.09
N GLU A 452 -28.74 -9.98 6.16
CA GLU A 452 -29.32 -11.29 6.47
C GLU A 452 -30.48 -11.14 7.44
N PRO A 453 -31.74 -11.36 7.01
CA PRO A 453 -32.90 -11.10 7.85
C PRO A 453 -33.13 -12.17 8.94
N ASP A 454 -32.58 -13.38 8.76
CA ASP A 454 -32.75 -14.51 9.69
C ASP A 454 -32.14 -14.20 11.06
N ASP A 455 -30.91 -13.68 11.08
CA ASP A 455 -30.16 -13.30 12.28
C ASP A 455 -29.95 -11.79 12.43
N ARG A 456 -30.51 -10.97 11.52
CA ARG A 456 -30.34 -9.51 11.45
C ARG A 456 -28.87 -9.10 11.41
N ASN A 457 -28.07 -9.87 10.66
CA ASN A 457 -26.67 -9.60 10.46
C ASN A 457 -26.45 -8.71 9.23
N LEU A 458 -25.73 -7.60 9.40
CA LEU A 458 -25.22 -6.81 8.28
C LEU A 458 -23.80 -7.27 7.94
N VAL A 459 -23.66 -7.99 6.84
CA VAL A 459 -22.38 -8.51 6.34
C VAL A 459 -21.74 -7.46 5.44
N VAL A 460 -20.56 -6.97 5.80
CA VAL A 460 -19.75 -6.07 4.97
C VAL A 460 -18.71 -6.89 4.21
N ASN A 461 -18.59 -6.66 2.89
CA ASN A 461 -17.71 -7.42 2.02
C ASN A 461 -16.27 -6.86 2.06
N ASN A 462 -15.36 -7.57 2.72
CA ASN A 462 -13.93 -7.19 2.79
C ASN A 462 -13.22 -7.26 1.43
N ASP A 463 -13.68 -8.14 0.53
CA ASP A 463 -13.06 -8.31 -0.79
C ASP A 463 -13.50 -7.22 -1.76
N HIS A 464 -14.51 -6.40 -1.40
CA HIS A 464 -14.95 -5.31 -2.25
C HIS A 464 -13.82 -4.26 -2.38
N PRO A 465 -13.43 -3.83 -3.59
CA PRO A 465 -12.25 -2.98 -3.81
C PRO A 465 -12.25 -1.68 -3.00
N PHE A 466 -13.43 -1.04 -2.88
CA PHE A 466 -13.62 0.14 -2.04
C PHE A 466 -13.33 -0.12 -0.56
N ILE A 467 -13.77 -1.27 -0.03
CA ILE A 467 -13.53 -1.65 1.36
C ILE A 467 -12.07 -2.02 1.56
N GLY A 468 -11.48 -2.76 0.61
CA GLY A 468 -10.06 -3.09 0.61
C GLY A 468 -9.15 -1.86 0.63
N LYS A 469 -9.47 -0.81 -0.15
CA LYS A 469 -8.72 0.46 -0.14
C LYS A 469 -8.81 1.24 1.16
N LEU A 470 -9.88 1.04 1.94
CA LEU A 470 -10.00 1.63 3.27
C LEU A 470 -9.06 0.92 4.28
N GLY A 471 -8.45 -0.23 3.94
CA GLY A 471 -7.46 -0.93 4.78
C GLY A 471 -8.04 -1.43 6.11
N ASP A 472 -7.24 -1.45 7.18
CA ASP A 472 -7.67 -1.80 8.56
C ASP A 472 -8.73 -0.84 9.15
N VAL A 473 -9.06 0.25 8.44
CA VAL A 473 -10.20 1.12 8.73
C VAL A 473 -11.53 0.42 8.40
N SER A 474 -11.49 -0.77 7.80
CA SER A 474 -12.64 -1.65 7.57
C SER A 474 -13.39 -2.01 8.85
N LYS A 475 -12.77 -1.97 10.04
CA LYS A 475 -13.50 -2.15 11.31
C LYS A 475 -13.81 -0.84 12.03
N SER A 476 -13.56 0.29 11.39
CA SER A 476 -13.80 1.59 11.97
C SER A 476 -15.30 1.91 12.06
N GLN A 477 -15.65 2.71 13.06
CA GLN A 477 -16.98 3.27 13.24
C GLN A 477 -17.55 3.94 11.97
N ARG A 478 -16.70 4.56 11.14
CA ARG A 478 -17.13 5.23 9.90
C ARG A 478 -17.67 4.24 8.89
N LEU A 479 -17.05 3.06 8.79
CA LEU A 479 -17.53 2.05 7.86
C LEU A 479 -18.82 1.40 8.36
N LYS A 480 -18.97 1.23 9.68
CA LYS A 480 -20.24 0.79 10.27
C LYS A 480 -21.38 1.77 9.94
N LEU A 481 -21.13 3.08 10.10
CA LEU A 481 -22.10 4.12 9.73
C LEU A 481 -22.40 4.12 8.23
N PHE A 482 -21.39 3.95 7.38
CA PHE A 482 -21.56 3.83 5.93
C PHE A 482 -22.44 2.61 5.59
N ALA A 483 -22.10 1.42 6.08
CA ALA A 483 -22.83 0.19 5.80
C ALA A 483 -24.29 0.28 6.27
N THR A 484 -24.54 0.83 7.45
CA THR A 484 -25.90 1.07 7.94
C THR A 484 -26.64 2.10 7.08
N SER A 485 -25.99 3.17 6.65
CA SER A 485 -26.60 4.16 5.76
C SER A 485 -26.94 3.57 4.38
N GLU A 486 -26.09 2.70 3.84
CA GLU A 486 -26.30 2.05 2.55
C GLU A 486 -27.47 1.07 2.58
N SER A 487 -27.63 0.29 3.65
CA SER A 487 -28.79 -0.61 3.78
C SER A 487 -30.10 0.16 3.94
N LEU A 488 -30.08 1.30 4.64
CA LEU A 488 -31.24 2.20 4.76
C LEU A 488 -31.60 2.89 3.45
N LEU A 489 -30.62 3.22 2.60
CA LEU A 489 -30.85 3.85 1.29
C LEU A 489 -31.81 3.01 0.44
N GLU A 490 -31.54 1.72 0.28
CA GLU A 490 -32.40 0.83 -0.48
C GLU A 490 -33.82 0.75 0.11
N GLY A 491 -33.95 0.64 1.43
CA GLY A 491 -35.25 0.63 2.11
C GLY A 491 -36.04 1.92 1.90
N HIS A 492 -35.37 3.06 1.94
CA HIS A 492 -36.02 4.36 1.71
C HIS A 492 -36.49 4.55 0.27
N LEU A 493 -35.75 4.02 -0.71
CA LEU A 493 -36.18 4.06 -2.10
C LEU A 493 -37.45 3.24 -2.30
N TYR A 494 -37.56 2.08 -1.65
CA TYR A 494 -38.80 1.30 -1.65
C TYR A 494 -39.95 2.03 -0.96
N ASP A 495 -39.68 2.69 0.17
CA ASP A 495 -40.68 3.45 0.94
C ASP A 495 -41.26 4.62 0.12
N HIS A 496 -40.43 5.26 -0.70
CA HIS A 496 -40.87 6.31 -1.64
C HIS A 496 -41.53 5.76 -2.92
N GLY A 497 -41.76 4.45 -3.01
CA GLY A 497 -42.46 3.82 -4.13
C GLY A 497 -41.64 3.76 -5.42
N VAL A 498 -40.31 3.84 -5.34
CA VAL A 498 -39.44 3.67 -6.52
C VAL A 498 -39.52 2.21 -6.97
N ASP A 499 -39.59 2.00 -8.30
CA ASP A 499 -39.70 0.66 -8.86
C ASP A 499 -38.43 -0.18 -8.63
N ARG A 500 -38.59 -1.49 -8.40
CA ARG A 500 -37.49 -2.43 -8.13
C ARG A 500 -36.41 -2.40 -9.21
N THR A 501 -36.79 -2.28 -10.48
CA THR A 501 -35.84 -2.25 -11.60
C THR A 501 -34.96 -0.99 -11.55
N VAL A 502 -35.56 0.15 -11.21
CA VAL A 502 -34.86 1.44 -11.06
C VAL A 502 -33.95 1.42 -9.83
N ILE A 503 -34.40 0.86 -8.71
CA ILE A 503 -33.58 0.69 -7.51
C ILE A 503 -32.36 -0.19 -7.81
N ALA A 504 -32.57 -1.33 -8.48
CA ALA A 504 -31.49 -2.24 -8.83
C ALA A 504 -30.45 -1.57 -9.76
N SER A 505 -30.91 -0.80 -10.75
CA SER A 505 -30.02 -0.04 -11.64
C SER A 505 -29.21 1.00 -10.87
N LEU A 506 -29.88 1.82 -10.04
CA LEU A 506 -29.23 2.89 -9.26
C LEU A 506 -28.16 2.34 -8.30
N LEU A 507 -28.44 1.22 -7.65
CA LEU A 507 -27.50 0.61 -6.70
C LEU A 507 -26.34 -0.09 -7.42
N ASP A 508 -26.55 -0.61 -8.64
CA ASP A 508 -25.47 -1.11 -9.51
C ASP A 508 -24.52 0.03 -9.91
N ASP A 509 -25.07 1.17 -10.35
CA ASP A 509 -24.30 2.38 -10.68
C ASP A 509 -23.53 2.90 -9.46
N ARG A 510 -24.16 2.85 -8.27
CA ARG A 510 -23.54 3.24 -7.01
C ARG A 510 -22.37 2.32 -6.63
N ASP A 511 -22.54 1.00 -6.71
CA ASP A 511 -21.48 0.01 -6.43
C ASP A 511 -20.30 0.19 -7.41
N ARG A 512 -20.60 0.45 -8.68
CA ARG A 512 -19.62 0.78 -9.72
C ARG A 512 -18.83 2.05 -9.42
N ALA A 513 -19.50 3.11 -9.00
CA ALA A 513 -18.84 4.35 -8.59
C ALA A 513 -17.89 4.12 -7.40
N LEU A 514 -18.28 3.29 -6.42
CA LEU A 514 -17.42 2.93 -5.29
C LEU A 514 -16.15 2.20 -5.75
N ARG A 515 -16.27 1.27 -6.71
CA ARG A 515 -15.12 0.55 -7.28
C ARG A 515 -14.16 1.49 -8.02
N LEU A 516 -14.70 2.42 -8.80
CA LEU A 516 -13.91 3.44 -9.50
C LEU A 516 -13.17 4.37 -8.53
N LEU A 517 -13.83 4.82 -7.46
CA LEU A 517 -13.20 5.62 -6.40
C LEU A 517 -12.09 4.84 -5.69
N ALA A 518 -12.24 3.53 -5.59
CA ALA A 518 -11.20 2.64 -5.08
C ALA A 518 -10.01 2.49 -6.03
N GLY A 519 -9.97 3.17 -7.18
CA GLY A 519 -8.91 3.05 -8.18
C GLY A 519 -8.69 1.61 -8.65
N ASP A 520 -9.69 0.75 -8.47
CA ASP A 520 -9.73 -0.58 -9.05
C ASP A 520 -10.14 -0.37 -10.51
N ALA A 521 -9.14 -0.24 -11.38
CA ALA A 521 -9.38 -0.39 -12.80
C ALA A 521 -9.78 -1.85 -13.02
N ALA A 522 -10.79 -2.10 -13.86
CA ALA A 522 -11.15 -3.45 -14.25
C ALA A 522 -9.88 -4.23 -14.66
N PRO A 523 -9.73 -5.51 -14.25
CA PRO A 523 -8.55 -6.29 -14.60
C PRO A 523 -8.37 -6.27 -16.12
N THR A 524 -7.16 -5.95 -16.58
CA THR A 524 -6.88 -5.89 -18.01
C THR A 524 -7.17 -7.24 -18.65
N VAL A 525 -7.60 -7.25 -19.93
CA VAL A 525 -7.89 -8.49 -20.67
C VAL A 525 -6.71 -9.46 -20.64
N GLN A 526 -5.47 -8.93 -20.71
CA GLN A 526 -4.27 -9.74 -20.56
C GLN A 526 -4.20 -10.40 -19.19
N GLU A 527 -4.55 -9.70 -18.13
CA GLU A 527 -4.54 -10.27 -16.79
C GLU A 527 -5.61 -11.35 -16.63
N VAL A 528 -6.81 -11.15 -17.20
CA VAL A 528 -7.87 -12.17 -17.17
C VAL A 528 -7.52 -13.39 -18.01
N VAL A 529 -7.01 -13.22 -19.23
CA VAL A 529 -6.59 -14.32 -20.12
C VAL A 529 -5.35 -15.03 -19.57
N ARG A 530 -4.36 -14.30 -19.06
CA ARG A 530 -3.16 -14.86 -18.40
C ARG A 530 -3.56 -15.65 -17.16
N ARG A 531 -4.52 -15.14 -16.37
CA ARG A 531 -5.10 -15.88 -15.24
C ARG A 531 -5.74 -17.17 -15.72
N LEU A 532 -6.57 -17.13 -16.77
CA LEU A 532 -7.18 -18.33 -17.35
C LEU A 532 -6.14 -19.38 -17.78
N GLN A 533 -5.07 -18.95 -18.46
CA GLN A 533 -3.98 -19.85 -18.87
C GLN A 533 -3.21 -20.43 -17.67
N SER A 534 -2.89 -19.60 -16.67
CA SER A 534 -2.21 -20.07 -15.45
C SER A 534 -3.10 -20.94 -14.56
N ALA A 535 -4.42 -20.76 -14.67
CA ALA A 535 -5.43 -21.43 -13.87
C ALA A 535 -5.75 -22.84 -14.37
N ALA A 536 -5.32 -23.22 -15.58
CA ALA A 536 -5.51 -24.56 -16.12
C ALA A 536 -5.00 -25.69 -15.18
N TYR A 537 -4.09 -25.35 -14.25
CA TYR A 537 -3.47 -26.30 -13.32
C TYR A 537 -4.07 -26.31 -11.90
N ASP A 538 -4.96 -25.37 -11.57
CA ASP A 538 -5.60 -25.22 -10.25
C ASP A 538 -7.13 -25.16 -10.42
N SER A 539 -7.85 -26.09 -9.78
CA SER A 539 -9.31 -26.19 -9.95
C SER A 539 -10.05 -24.93 -9.50
N THR A 540 -9.70 -24.38 -8.34
CA THR A 540 -10.37 -23.19 -7.79
C THR A 540 -10.03 -21.95 -8.63
N ALA A 541 -8.81 -21.88 -9.16
CA ALA A 541 -8.42 -20.82 -10.07
C ALA A 541 -9.16 -20.92 -11.41
N LEU A 542 -9.33 -22.12 -11.96
CA LEU A 542 -10.00 -22.34 -13.25
C LEU A 542 -11.47 -21.96 -13.18
N GLU A 543 -12.14 -22.31 -12.08
CA GLU A 543 -13.51 -21.90 -11.79
C GLU A 543 -13.64 -20.38 -11.89
N ARG A 544 -12.77 -19.64 -11.18
CA ARG A 544 -12.82 -18.17 -11.11
C ARG A 544 -12.48 -17.52 -12.45
N ALA A 545 -11.46 -18.01 -13.12
CA ALA A 545 -11.01 -17.45 -14.39
C ALA A 545 -12.04 -17.64 -15.51
N THR A 546 -12.76 -18.77 -15.52
CA THR A 546 -13.83 -19.04 -16.48
C THR A 546 -14.95 -18.01 -16.38
N GLY A 547 -15.46 -17.76 -15.17
CA GLY A 547 -16.51 -16.76 -14.95
C GLY A 547 -16.08 -15.36 -15.35
N ALA A 548 -14.84 -14.97 -15.03
CA ALA A 548 -14.29 -13.67 -15.40
C ALA A 548 -14.19 -13.44 -16.91
N VAL A 549 -13.90 -14.48 -17.71
CA VAL A 549 -13.88 -14.33 -19.18
C VAL A 549 -15.29 -14.18 -19.75
N PHE A 550 -16.28 -14.90 -19.24
CA PHE A 550 -17.68 -14.68 -19.67
C PHE A 550 -18.22 -13.31 -19.24
N GLU A 551 -17.75 -12.77 -18.12
CA GLU A 551 -18.03 -11.39 -17.71
C GLU A 551 -17.47 -10.39 -18.72
N LEU A 552 -16.24 -10.60 -19.22
CA LEU A 552 -15.69 -9.81 -20.34
C LEU A 552 -16.50 -9.92 -21.63
N LEU A 553 -17.14 -11.06 -21.88
CA LEU A 553 -18.02 -11.28 -23.03
C LEU A 553 -19.40 -10.62 -22.87
N GLY A 554 -19.68 -9.99 -21.72
CA GLY A 554 -20.92 -9.26 -21.45
C GLY A 554 -22.00 -10.08 -20.72
N LEU A 555 -21.65 -11.22 -20.12
CA LEU A 555 -22.57 -11.96 -19.24
C LEU A 555 -22.42 -11.48 -17.80
N LYS A 556 -23.49 -11.53 -17.01
CA LYS A 556 -23.40 -11.38 -15.56
C LYS A 556 -22.91 -12.69 -14.96
N TYR A 557 -21.85 -12.64 -14.16
CA TYR A 557 -21.26 -13.81 -13.50
C TYR A 557 -21.60 -13.83 -12.01
N GLU A 558 -22.23 -14.92 -11.58
CA GLU A 558 -22.49 -15.20 -10.17
C GLU A 558 -21.70 -16.44 -9.75
N ARG A 559 -20.71 -16.24 -8.86
CA ARG A 559 -19.90 -17.33 -8.33
C ARG A 559 -20.70 -18.18 -7.35
N LYS A 560 -20.61 -19.50 -7.50
CA LYS A 560 -21.25 -20.47 -6.58
C LYS A 560 -20.25 -21.44 -5.93
N GLY A 561 -19.03 -21.54 -6.45
CA GLY A 561 -17.97 -22.40 -5.91
C GLY A 561 -17.55 -22.10 -4.46
N GLY A 562 -17.50 -23.16 -3.64
CA GLY A 562 -17.16 -23.19 -2.21
C GLY A 562 -17.54 -24.55 -1.58
N ASN A 563 -17.46 -24.70 -0.26
CA ASN A 563 -17.85 -25.95 0.47
C ASN A 563 -19.37 -26.26 0.42
N ALA A 564 -20.16 -25.53 -0.37
CA ALA A 564 -21.59 -25.74 -0.53
C ALA A 564 -21.87 -26.51 -1.84
N PRO A 565 -22.81 -27.47 -1.86
CA PRO A 565 -23.16 -28.20 -3.08
C PRO A 565 -23.80 -27.28 -4.12
N GLY A 566 -23.30 -27.32 -5.36
CA GLY A 566 -23.81 -26.52 -6.49
C GLY A 566 -22.85 -26.50 -7.69
N PRO A 567 -23.20 -25.81 -8.79
CA PRO A 567 -22.29 -25.56 -9.91
C PRO A 567 -21.16 -24.63 -9.48
N ASP A 568 -20.07 -24.58 -10.25
CA ASP A 568 -18.94 -23.70 -9.93
C ASP A 568 -19.31 -22.22 -10.15
N GLY A 569 -20.14 -21.97 -11.15
CA GLY A 569 -20.67 -20.65 -11.44
C GLY A 569 -21.93 -20.67 -12.29
N VAL A 570 -22.62 -19.53 -12.24
CA VAL A 570 -23.86 -19.25 -12.96
C VAL A 570 -23.64 -18.00 -13.80
N LEU A 571 -23.99 -18.04 -15.07
CA LEU A 571 -23.84 -16.91 -16.00
C LEU A 571 -25.20 -16.52 -16.55
N SER A 572 -25.50 -15.22 -16.64
CA SER A 572 -26.79 -14.73 -17.15
C SER A 572 -26.57 -13.70 -18.24
N ALA A 573 -27.21 -13.88 -19.39
CA ALA A 573 -27.18 -12.98 -20.52
C ALA A 573 -28.53 -12.28 -20.67
N ARG A 574 -28.50 -10.95 -20.81
CA ARG A 574 -29.67 -10.13 -21.11
C ARG A 574 -29.66 -9.72 -22.57
N LEU A 575 -30.67 -10.19 -23.30
CA LEU A 575 -30.94 -9.89 -24.70
C LEU A 575 -32.28 -9.15 -24.87
N GLY A 576 -33.11 -9.09 -23.83
CA GLY A 576 -34.41 -8.43 -23.87
C GLY A 576 -35.49 -9.30 -24.53
N ARG A 577 -36.48 -8.68 -25.17
CA ARG A 577 -37.57 -9.40 -25.86
C ARG A 577 -37.28 -9.58 -27.35
N GLN A 578 -37.47 -10.78 -27.84
CA GLN A 578 -37.48 -11.09 -29.27
C GLN A 578 -38.88 -11.62 -29.63
N GLY A 579 -39.74 -10.73 -30.13
CA GLY A 579 -41.16 -11.04 -30.34
C GLY A 579 -41.93 -11.24 -29.02
N ASP A 580 -42.59 -12.39 -28.87
CA ASP A 580 -43.45 -12.70 -27.71
C ASP A 580 -42.71 -13.34 -26.51
N SER A 581 -41.43 -13.70 -26.65
CA SER A 581 -40.63 -14.32 -25.59
C SER A 581 -39.39 -13.49 -25.23
N LEU A 582 -38.94 -13.62 -23.97
CA LEU A 582 -37.63 -13.14 -23.54
C LEU A 582 -36.53 -13.97 -24.22
N ALA A 583 -35.57 -13.30 -24.84
CA ALA A 583 -34.40 -13.91 -25.47
C ALA A 583 -33.23 -14.07 -24.49
N ASP A 584 -33.40 -13.62 -23.25
CA ASP A 584 -32.46 -13.85 -22.15
C ASP A 584 -32.17 -15.34 -22.00
N TYR A 585 -30.95 -15.67 -21.57
CA TYR A 585 -30.57 -17.04 -21.29
C TYR A 585 -29.58 -17.13 -20.15
N LYS A 586 -29.58 -18.27 -19.47
CA LYS A 586 -28.74 -18.57 -18.32
C LYS A 586 -27.92 -19.84 -18.54
N LEU A 587 -26.69 -19.83 -18.05
CA LEU A 587 -25.73 -20.92 -18.14
C LEU A 587 -25.31 -21.35 -16.73
N VAL A 588 -25.04 -22.63 -16.56
CA VAL A 588 -24.28 -23.17 -15.41
C VAL A 588 -23.01 -23.85 -15.92
N TYR A 589 -21.94 -23.84 -15.14
CA TYR A 589 -20.74 -24.56 -15.54
C TYR A 589 -20.03 -25.30 -14.42
N ASP A 590 -19.21 -26.25 -14.83
CA ASP A 590 -18.39 -27.10 -13.99
C ASP A 590 -16.99 -27.23 -14.61
N ALA A 591 -15.99 -26.70 -13.90
CA ALA A 591 -14.60 -26.67 -14.28
C ALA A 591 -13.89 -27.95 -13.81
N LYS A 592 -13.41 -28.74 -14.78
CA LYS A 592 -12.78 -30.02 -14.53
C LYS A 592 -11.27 -29.92 -14.65
N ARG A 593 -10.60 -30.26 -13.54
CA ARG A 593 -9.15 -30.46 -13.47
C ARG A 593 -8.85 -31.79 -12.80
N THR A 594 -7.95 -32.58 -13.40
CA THR A 594 -7.44 -33.82 -12.83
C THR A 594 -5.91 -33.73 -12.67
N ASN A 595 -5.31 -34.70 -11.98
CA ASN A 595 -3.85 -34.83 -11.94
C ASN A 595 -3.29 -35.42 -13.25
N GLU A 596 -4.16 -35.83 -14.17
CA GLU A 596 -3.81 -36.39 -15.47
C GLU A 596 -3.80 -35.28 -16.53
N PRO A 597 -3.05 -35.44 -17.64
CA PRO A 597 -2.96 -34.42 -18.70
C PRO A 597 -4.30 -34.11 -19.37
N ALA A 598 -5.24 -35.06 -19.36
CA ALA A 598 -6.57 -34.92 -19.91
C ALA A 598 -7.60 -35.45 -18.92
N VAL A 599 -8.76 -34.80 -18.86
CA VAL A 599 -9.88 -35.21 -17.99
C VAL A 599 -10.51 -36.49 -18.54
N PRO A 600 -10.54 -37.59 -17.76
CA PRO A 600 -11.20 -38.82 -18.16
C PRO A 600 -12.72 -38.66 -18.27
N ALA A 601 -13.35 -39.43 -19.16
CA ALA A 601 -14.79 -39.34 -19.43
C ALA A 601 -15.68 -39.64 -18.21
N ASP A 602 -15.21 -40.45 -17.24
CA ASP A 602 -15.93 -40.75 -15.99
C ASP A 602 -15.94 -39.57 -15.00
N LYS A 603 -15.03 -38.60 -15.16
CA LYS A 603 -14.99 -37.38 -14.33
C LYS A 603 -15.92 -36.28 -14.85
N VAL A 604 -16.43 -36.41 -16.07
CA VAL A 604 -17.44 -35.53 -16.65
C VAL A 604 -18.82 -36.09 -16.33
N VAL A 605 -19.35 -35.74 -15.16
CA VAL A 605 -20.62 -36.27 -14.64
C VAL A 605 -21.78 -35.44 -15.17
N MET A 606 -22.38 -35.86 -16.29
CA MET A 606 -23.48 -35.14 -16.94
C MET A 606 -24.70 -34.93 -16.05
N SER A 607 -25.05 -35.94 -15.25
CA SER A 607 -26.23 -35.90 -14.40
C SER A 607 -26.18 -34.79 -13.36
N SER A 608 -25.00 -34.51 -12.79
CA SER A 608 -24.86 -33.45 -11.78
C SER A 608 -25.01 -32.06 -12.40
N LEU A 609 -24.42 -31.83 -13.58
CA LEU A 609 -24.56 -30.54 -14.24
C LEU A 609 -25.99 -30.31 -14.78
N GLU A 610 -26.68 -31.37 -15.21
CA GLU A 610 -28.11 -31.27 -15.54
C GLU A 610 -28.98 -30.96 -14.33
N GLU A 611 -28.68 -31.55 -13.17
CA GLU A 611 -29.36 -31.24 -11.91
C GLU A 611 -29.16 -29.77 -11.55
N PHE A 612 -27.92 -29.27 -11.58
CA PHE A 612 -27.62 -27.86 -11.38
C PHE A 612 -28.35 -26.96 -12.41
N ARG A 613 -28.40 -27.37 -13.68
CA ARG A 613 -29.12 -26.60 -14.70
C ARG A 613 -30.61 -26.47 -14.35
N ARG A 614 -31.25 -27.53 -13.85
CA ARG A 614 -32.66 -27.51 -13.41
C ARG A 614 -32.84 -26.67 -12.14
N ASP A 615 -32.02 -26.91 -11.13
CA ASP A 615 -32.09 -26.22 -9.83
C ASP A 615 -31.93 -24.70 -9.98
N TRP A 616 -31.08 -24.28 -10.92
CA TRP A 616 -30.79 -22.87 -11.16
C TRP A 616 -31.61 -22.27 -12.30
N ASN A 617 -32.58 -23.00 -12.87
CA ASN A 617 -33.41 -22.60 -14.00
C ASN A 617 -32.57 -22.04 -15.16
N ALA A 618 -31.49 -22.75 -15.51
CA ALA A 618 -30.58 -22.38 -16.58
C ALA A 618 -30.97 -23.05 -17.90
N ASP A 619 -30.81 -22.33 -19.01
CA ASP A 619 -31.13 -22.84 -20.34
C ASP A 619 -30.07 -23.82 -20.82
N PHE A 620 -28.79 -23.51 -20.57
CA PHE A 620 -27.68 -24.35 -20.98
C PHE A 620 -26.71 -24.63 -19.83
N GLY A 621 -25.80 -25.57 -20.04
CA GLY A 621 -24.66 -25.78 -19.17
C GLY A 621 -23.43 -26.19 -19.95
N PHE A 622 -22.25 -26.06 -19.36
CA PHE A 622 -21.03 -26.55 -20.00
C PHE A 622 -20.00 -27.05 -18.99
N PHE A 623 -19.17 -27.99 -19.46
CA PHE A 623 -17.95 -28.33 -18.77
C PHE A 623 -16.79 -27.58 -19.41
N ILE A 624 -15.80 -27.21 -18.61
CA ILE A 624 -14.54 -26.65 -19.10
C ILE A 624 -13.34 -27.40 -18.54
N ALA A 625 -12.36 -27.70 -19.39
CA ALA A 625 -11.07 -28.27 -18.99
C ALA A 625 -9.96 -27.83 -19.94
N GLU A 626 -8.70 -28.09 -19.58
CA GLU A 626 -7.57 -27.91 -20.51
C GLU A 626 -7.67 -28.91 -21.67
N GLN A 627 -7.91 -30.18 -21.36
CA GLN A 627 -8.04 -31.27 -22.32
C GLN A 627 -8.97 -32.36 -21.81
N TYR A 628 -9.65 -33.07 -22.73
CA TYR A 628 -10.45 -34.26 -22.41
C TYR A 628 -9.93 -35.51 -23.11
N GLN A 629 -10.05 -36.66 -22.44
CA GLN A 629 -9.62 -37.94 -23.00
C GLN A 629 -10.57 -38.40 -24.12
N GLY A 630 -10.04 -38.68 -25.31
CA GLY A 630 -10.82 -39.15 -26.45
C GLY A 630 -11.65 -38.08 -27.15
N GLU A 631 -11.39 -36.79 -26.89
CA GLU A 631 -12.08 -35.65 -27.51
C GLU A 631 -11.98 -35.61 -29.05
N ALA A 632 -10.87 -36.08 -29.62
CA ALA A 632 -10.63 -36.11 -31.06
C ALA A 632 -11.27 -37.32 -31.77
N GLU A 633 -11.73 -38.32 -31.01
CA GLU A 633 -12.29 -39.56 -31.56
C GLU A 633 -13.83 -39.51 -31.48
N PRO A 634 -14.57 -39.39 -32.60
CA PRO A 634 -16.04 -39.31 -32.58
C PRO A 634 -16.70 -40.52 -31.88
N GLY A 635 -16.05 -41.67 -31.93
CA GLY A 635 -16.52 -42.92 -31.31
C GLY A 635 -16.19 -43.06 -29.82
N SER A 636 -15.54 -42.07 -29.19
CA SER A 636 -15.14 -42.14 -27.78
C SER A 636 -16.35 -42.14 -26.85
N LYS A 637 -16.17 -42.66 -25.63
CA LYS A 637 -17.23 -42.67 -24.60
C LYS A 637 -17.77 -41.27 -24.34
N LEU A 638 -16.87 -40.28 -24.24
CA LEU A 638 -17.22 -38.89 -23.99
C LEU A 638 -18.02 -38.30 -25.16
N ASN A 639 -17.53 -38.40 -26.39
CA ASN A 639 -18.23 -37.86 -27.54
C ASN A 639 -19.58 -38.53 -27.77
N LYS A 640 -19.69 -39.86 -27.59
CA LYS A 640 -20.98 -40.56 -27.64
C LYS A 640 -21.98 -40.08 -26.59
N GLN A 641 -21.52 -39.73 -25.39
CA GLN A 641 -22.38 -39.18 -24.32
C GLN A 641 -22.95 -37.79 -24.66
N PHE A 642 -22.21 -37.00 -25.45
CA PHE A 642 -22.62 -35.65 -25.87
C PHE A 642 -23.25 -35.61 -27.27
N ALA A 643 -23.03 -36.62 -28.12
CA ALA A 643 -23.50 -36.67 -29.50
C ALA A 643 -24.93 -37.23 -29.67
N THR A 644 -25.50 -37.92 -28.68
CA THR A 644 -26.87 -38.44 -28.75
C THR A 644 -27.90 -37.29 -28.72
N LEU A 645 -28.57 -37.10 -29.86
CA LEU A 645 -29.60 -36.08 -30.13
C LEU A 645 -31.04 -36.51 -29.76
N GLU A 646 -31.23 -37.54 -28.94
CA GLU A 646 -32.59 -38.01 -28.64
C GLU A 646 -33.32 -37.05 -27.68
N ASP A 647 -34.03 -36.11 -28.31
CA ASP A 647 -35.36 -35.59 -27.99
C ASP A 647 -35.62 -35.28 -26.50
N GLY A 648 -35.46 -34.01 -26.12
CA GLY A 648 -36.03 -33.49 -24.87
C GLY A 648 -35.16 -32.61 -23.97
N GLY A 649 -34.34 -31.70 -24.50
CA GLY A 649 -33.84 -30.55 -23.70
C GLY A 649 -32.50 -30.71 -22.98
N ARG A 650 -31.55 -31.46 -23.56
CA ARG A 650 -30.15 -31.46 -23.09
C ARG A 650 -29.31 -30.41 -23.81
N HIS A 651 -28.92 -29.40 -23.05
CA HIS A 651 -28.22 -28.20 -23.51
C HIS A 651 -26.81 -28.12 -22.89
N LEU A 652 -26.06 -29.23 -22.96
CA LEU A 652 -24.72 -29.33 -22.35
C LEU A 652 -23.61 -29.29 -23.40
N THR A 653 -22.56 -28.49 -23.15
CA THR A 653 -21.45 -28.27 -24.09
C THR A 653 -20.10 -28.61 -23.46
N LEU A 654 -19.16 -29.16 -24.24
CA LEU A 654 -17.75 -29.32 -23.84
C LEU A 654 -16.91 -28.14 -24.34
N LEU A 655 -16.33 -27.37 -23.43
CA LEU A 655 -15.44 -26.26 -23.73
C LEU A 655 -14.01 -26.56 -23.28
N LYS A 656 -13.06 -25.99 -24.01
CA LYS A 656 -11.66 -25.94 -23.58
C LYS A 656 -11.26 -24.55 -23.14
N VAL A 657 -10.23 -24.47 -22.31
CA VAL A 657 -9.54 -23.22 -21.98
C VAL A 657 -9.18 -22.44 -23.24
N ARG A 658 -8.60 -23.10 -24.25
CA ARG A 658 -8.26 -22.49 -25.55
C ARG A 658 -9.48 -21.92 -26.31
N HIS A 659 -10.68 -22.49 -26.15
CA HIS A 659 -11.89 -22.01 -26.85
C HIS A 659 -12.34 -20.69 -26.26
N LEU A 660 -12.30 -20.56 -24.93
CA LEU A 660 -12.60 -19.30 -24.25
C LEU A 660 -11.57 -18.22 -24.57
N GLU A 661 -10.30 -18.58 -24.63
CA GLU A 661 -9.24 -17.66 -25.06
C GLU A 661 -9.49 -17.17 -26.50
N HIS A 662 -9.84 -18.06 -27.42
CA HIS A 662 -10.15 -17.69 -28.79
C HIS A 662 -11.39 -16.78 -28.86
N LEU A 663 -12.45 -17.13 -28.14
CA LEU A 663 -13.68 -16.35 -28.08
C LEU A 663 -13.44 -14.94 -27.51
N ALA A 664 -12.63 -14.82 -26.46
CA ALA A 664 -12.25 -13.52 -25.89
C ALA A 664 -11.51 -12.64 -26.92
N ARG A 665 -10.62 -13.23 -27.73
CA ARG A 665 -9.92 -12.52 -28.82
C ARG A 665 -10.87 -12.07 -29.92
N LEU A 666 -11.78 -12.95 -30.36
CA LEU A 666 -12.78 -12.60 -31.37
C LEU A 666 -13.69 -11.48 -30.87
N HIS A 667 -14.12 -11.55 -29.61
CA HIS A 667 -14.93 -10.51 -28.99
C HIS A 667 -14.18 -9.17 -28.93
N TYR A 668 -12.91 -9.21 -28.54
CA TYR A 668 -12.08 -8.04 -28.50
C TYR A 668 -11.92 -7.36 -29.85
N ARG A 669 -11.75 -8.14 -30.92
CA ARG A 669 -11.43 -7.60 -32.24
C ARG A 669 -12.68 -7.18 -32.99
N HIS A 670 -13.73 -7.99 -32.92
CA HIS A 670 -14.92 -7.87 -33.76
C HIS A 670 -16.21 -7.60 -32.97
N GLY A 671 -16.23 -7.76 -31.64
CA GLY A 671 -17.43 -7.59 -30.83
C GLY A 671 -18.42 -8.74 -30.98
N VAL A 672 -18.10 -9.91 -30.44
CA VAL A 672 -18.99 -11.08 -30.43
C VAL A 672 -20.22 -10.75 -29.60
N THR A 673 -21.41 -10.92 -30.18
CA THR A 673 -22.67 -10.58 -29.53
C THR A 673 -23.17 -11.71 -28.61
N LEU A 674 -24.00 -11.36 -27.63
CA LEU A 674 -24.64 -12.36 -26.77
C LEU A 674 -25.58 -13.31 -27.55
N ALA A 675 -26.17 -12.85 -28.65
CA ALA A 675 -27.00 -13.67 -29.53
C ALA A 675 -26.17 -14.73 -30.28
N GLU A 676 -24.98 -14.34 -30.77
CA GLU A 676 -24.06 -15.31 -31.36
C GLU A 676 -23.58 -16.30 -30.31
N LEU A 677 -23.19 -15.82 -29.13
CA LEU A 677 -22.74 -16.68 -28.05
C LEU A 677 -23.84 -17.66 -27.58
N ARG A 678 -25.11 -17.26 -27.60
CA ARG A 678 -26.24 -18.17 -27.39
C ARG A 678 -26.25 -19.32 -28.42
N SER A 679 -26.01 -19.00 -29.69
CA SER A 679 -26.02 -20.00 -30.77
C SER A 679 -24.95 -21.09 -30.61
N LEU A 680 -23.83 -20.78 -29.93
CA LEU A 680 -22.83 -21.78 -29.56
C LEU A 680 -23.46 -22.87 -28.69
N PHE A 681 -24.14 -22.48 -27.61
CA PHE A 681 -24.74 -23.42 -26.67
C PHE A 681 -26.01 -24.07 -27.22
N GLU A 682 -26.65 -23.49 -28.24
CA GLU A 682 -27.76 -24.13 -28.95
C GLU A 682 -27.27 -25.27 -29.86
N ARG A 683 -26.12 -25.09 -30.53
CA ARG A 683 -25.69 -25.95 -31.65
C ARG A 683 -24.52 -26.88 -31.32
N ALA A 684 -23.61 -26.47 -30.45
CA ALA A 684 -22.40 -27.23 -30.15
C ALA A 684 -22.58 -28.10 -28.91
N ARG A 685 -22.07 -29.33 -28.94
CA ARG A 685 -22.09 -30.26 -27.79
C ARG A 685 -20.70 -30.79 -27.50
N THR A 686 -19.96 -31.18 -28.54
CA THR A 686 -18.61 -31.73 -28.45
C THR A 686 -17.55 -30.65 -28.65
N VAL A 687 -16.30 -30.97 -28.29
CA VAL A 687 -15.14 -30.10 -28.56
C VAL A 687 -15.02 -29.79 -30.06
N ALA A 688 -15.30 -30.76 -30.94
CA ALA A 688 -15.25 -30.59 -32.38
C ALA A 688 -16.33 -29.63 -32.90
N ASP A 689 -17.57 -29.72 -32.36
CA ASP A 689 -18.65 -28.80 -32.75
C ASP A 689 -18.31 -27.36 -32.36
N VAL A 690 -17.64 -27.16 -31.23
CA VAL A 690 -17.19 -25.84 -30.78
C VAL A 690 -16.06 -25.31 -31.66
N ASP A 691 -15.10 -26.15 -32.03
CA ASP A 691 -14.01 -25.79 -32.96
C ASP A 691 -14.58 -25.38 -34.33
N GLU A 692 -15.57 -26.12 -34.86
CA GLU A 692 -16.27 -25.79 -36.10
C GLU A 692 -17.05 -24.48 -35.99
N TRP A 693 -17.80 -24.30 -34.89
CA TRP A 693 -18.56 -23.07 -34.65
C TRP A 693 -17.66 -21.84 -34.53
N LEU A 694 -16.54 -21.95 -33.82
CA LEU A 694 -15.56 -20.86 -33.68
C LEU A 694 -14.93 -20.51 -35.02
N SER A 695 -14.56 -21.50 -35.82
CA SER A 695 -13.98 -21.28 -37.15
C SER A 695 -14.98 -20.57 -38.08
N ALA A 696 -16.24 -21.01 -38.09
CA ALA A 696 -17.30 -20.38 -38.87
C ALA A 696 -17.64 -18.96 -38.39
N LEU A 697 -17.59 -18.73 -37.07
CA LEU A 697 -17.75 -17.39 -36.50
C LEU A 697 -16.60 -16.48 -36.95
N GLU A 698 -15.35 -16.92 -36.80
CA GLU A 698 -14.17 -16.14 -37.18
C GLU A 698 -14.18 -15.78 -38.67
N GLU A 699 -14.43 -16.73 -39.56
CA GLU A 699 -14.51 -16.49 -41.01
C GLU A 699 -15.57 -15.44 -41.35
N ARG A 700 -16.75 -15.55 -40.71
CA ARG A 700 -17.83 -14.57 -40.90
C ARG A 700 -17.47 -13.19 -40.37
N LEU A 701 -16.87 -13.10 -39.18
CA LEU A 701 -16.46 -11.82 -38.58
C LEU A 701 -15.35 -11.13 -39.38
N ILE A 702 -14.43 -11.91 -39.96
CA ILE A 702 -13.42 -11.39 -40.90
C ILE A 702 -14.10 -10.86 -42.16
N GLY A 703 -15.08 -11.58 -42.71
CA GLY A 703 -15.86 -11.15 -43.88
C GLY A 703 -16.73 -9.90 -43.64
N GLU A 704 -17.29 -9.74 -42.44
CA GLU A 704 -18.05 -8.54 -42.01
C GLU A 704 -17.14 -7.30 -41.83
N GLY A 705 -15.82 -7.50 -41.69
CA GLY A 705 -14.85 -6.45 -41.42
C GLY A 705 -14.87 -5.93 -39.98
N GLU A 706 -13.84 -5.17 -39.60
CA GLU A 706 -13.76 -4.58 -38.27
C GLU A 706 -14.67 -3.35 -38.15
N VAL A 707 -15.33 -3.22 -37.00
CA VAL A 707 -16.13 -2.03 -36.67
C VAL A 707 -15.22 -0.78 -36.73
N PRO A 708 -15.54 0.24 -37.54
CA PRO A 708 -14.80 1.50 -37.60
C PRO A 708 -14.90 2.28 -36.28
N LEU A 709 -14.08 1.91 -35.30
CA LEU A 709 -14.12 2.43 -33.92
C LEU A 709 -13.94 3.94 -33.86
N GLU A 710 -13.02 4.49 -34.63
CA GLU A 710 -12.78 5.93 -34.69
C GLU A 710 -14.04 6.68 -35.16
N THR A 711 -14.67 6.21 -36.24
CA THR A 711 -15.91 6.80 -36.75
C THR A 711 -17.04 6.70 -35.73
N LEU A 712 -17.18 5.54 -35.07
CA LEU A 712 -18.18 5.33 -34.03
C LEU A 712 -17.97 6.29 -32.84
N LEU A 713 -16.75 6.37 -32.31
CA LEU A 713 -16.43 7.23 -31.16
C LEU A 713 -16.59 8.71 -31.50
N LEU A 714 -16.17 9.15 -32.69
CA LEU A 714 -16.40 10.53 -33.16
C LEU A 714 -17.90 10.85 -33.26
N SER A 715 -18.72 9.91 -33.74
CA SER A 715 -20.18 10.09 -33.82
C SER A 715 -20.84 10.16 -32.44
N LEU A 716 -20.29 9.49 -31.43
CA LEU A 716 -20.77 9.56 -30.05
C LEU A 716 -20.31 10.84 -29.36
N ASP A 717 -19.07 11.27 -29.60
CA ASP A 717 -18.51 12.51 -29.04
C ASP A 717 -19.24 13.75 -29.57
N ALA A 718 -19.63 13.75 -30.85
CA ALA A 718 -20.43 14.80 -31.46
C ALA A 718 -21.80 15.00 -30.79
N GLN A 719 -22.37 13.93 -30.20
CA GLN A 719 -23.66 14.00 -29.50
C GLN A 719 -23.56 14.72 -28.15
N LYS A 720 -22.37 14.83 -27.54
CA LYS A 720 -22.16 15.58 -26.28
C LYS A 720 -22.41 17.08 -26.41
N GLY A 721 -22.44 17.61 -27.63
CA GLY A 721 -22.75 19.01 -27.89
C GLY A 721 -24.19 19.40 -27.53
N ASP A 722 -25.08 18.42 -27.35
CA ASP A 722 -26.45 18.63 -26.88
C ASP A 722 -26.55 18.33 -25.37
N PRO A 723 -26.74 19.35 -24.52
CA PRO A 723 -26.81 19.17 -23.06
C PRO A 723 -28.04 18.38 -22.58
N HIS A 724 -28.97 18.03 -23.47
CA HIS A 724 -30.16 17.25 -23.16
C HIS A 724 -30.16 15.83 -23.75
N ALA A 725 -29.14 15.46 -24.53
CA ALA A 725 -29.04 14.15 -25.15
C ALA A 725 -27.97 13.29 -24.46
N ILE A 726 -28.32 12.04 -24.15
CA ILE A 726 -27.34 11.01 -23.78
C ILE A 726 -26.85 10.38 -25.10
N PRO A 727 -25.52 10.30 -25.35
CA PRO A 727 -25.02 9.68 -26.57
C PRO A 727 -25.54 8.25 -26.72
N SER A 728 -26.09 7.92 -27.87
CA SER A 728 -26.64 6.59 -28.16
C SER A 728 -25.96 5.97 -29.36
N ILE A 729 -25.70 4.66 -29.28
CA ILE A 729 -25.15 3.87 -30.38
C ILE A 729 -26.06 3.94 -31.60
N SER A 730 -27.38 3.96 -31.40
CA SER A 730 -28.36 4.00 -32.49
C SER A 730 -28.29 5.31 -33.29
N VAL A 731 -28.16 6.43 -32.59
CA VAL A 731 -28.03 7.77 -33.15
C VAL A 731 -26.65 7.92 -33.81
N GLY A 732 -25.58 7.49 -33.14
CA GLY A 732 -24.22 7.54 -33.67
C GLY A 732 -24.07 6.72 -34.96
N ARG A 733 -24.63 5.51 -34.99
CA ARG A 733 -24.71 4.66 -36.19
C ARG A 733 -25.41 5.37 -37.35
N SER A 734 -26.55 6.03 -37.09
CA SER A 734 -27.29 6.76 -38.12
C SER A 734 -26.55 8.00 -38.61
N GLN A 735 -25.88 8.74 -37.72
CA GLN A 735 -25.11 9.95 -38.05
C GLN A 735 -23.85 9.64 -38.85
N ALA A 736 -23.12 8.58 -38.47
CA ALA A 736 -21.92 8.15 -39.17
C ALA A 736 -22.21 7.65 -40.60
N GLY A 737 -23.37 7.01 -40.82
CA GLY A 737 -23.79 6.55 -42.14
C GLY A 737 -22.80 5.56 -42.80
N GLY A 738 -22.94 5.36 -44.11
CA GLY A 738 -22.00 4.55 -44.91
C GLY A 738 -21.82 3.13 -44.36
N GLN A 739 -20.56 2.73 -44.14
CA GLN A 739 -20.18 1.39 -43.66
C GLN A 739 -20.72 1.09 -42.25
N MET A 740 -21.00 2.10 -41.41
CA MET A 740 -21.55 1.89 -40.06
C MET A 740 -22.94 1.26 -40.06
N LEU A 741 -23.72 1.46 -41.14
CA LEU A 741 -25.05 0.87 -41.28
C LEU A 741 -25.02 -0.65 -41.48
N ASN A 742 -23.87 -1.20 -41.90
CA ASN A 742 -23.69 -2.64 -42.10
C ASN A 742 -23.60 -3.41 -40.78
N TYR A 743 -23.30 -2.73 -39.66
CA TYR A 743 -23.21 -3.34 -38.35
C TYR A 743 -24.52 -3.17 -37.57
N SER A 744 -24.95 -4.23 -36.88
CA SER A 744 -26.10 -4.15 -35.99
C SER A 744 -25.79 -3.32 -34.74
N PRO A 745 -26.79 -2.66 -34.11
CA PRO A 745 -26.58 -1.96 -32.84
C PRO A 745 -25.98 -2.87 -31.76
N GLU A 746 -26.37 -4.15 -31.72
CA GLU A 746 -25.83 -5.17 -30.83
C GLU A 746 -24.32 -5.39 -31.03
N ARG A 747 -23.88 -5.47 -32.30
CA ARG A 747 -22.46 -5.60 -32.67
C ARG A 747 -21.67 -4.37 -32.22
N LEU A 748 -22.20 -3.18 -32.48
CA LEU A 748 -21.56 -1.93 -32.06
C LEU A 748 -21.47 -1.83 -30.54
N ARG A 749 -22.52 -2.24 -29.82
CA ARG A 749 -22.52 -2.33 -28.34
C ARG A 749 -21.47 -3.31 -27.84
N ALA A 750 -21.43 -4.53 -28.40
CA ALA A 750 -20.43 -5.53 -28.05
C ALA A 750 -19.01 -4.99 -28.29
N ARG A 751 -18.79 -4.26 -29.39
CA ARG A 751 -17.49 -3.64 -29.68
C ARG A 751 -17.12 -2.57 -28.65
N LEU A 752 -18.04 -1.68 -28.27
CA LEU A 752 -17.78 -0.64 -27.27
C LEU A 752 -17.63 -1.21 -25.87
N LYS A 753 -18.35 -2.29 -25.52
CA LYS A 753 -18.13 -3.05 -24.28
C LYS A 753 -16.74 -3.68 -24.23
N ALA A 754 -16.26 -4.18 -25.37
CA ALA A 754 -14.86 -4.60 -25.48
C ALA A 754 -13.90 -3.42 -25.26
N VAL A 755 -14.17 -2.24 -25.83
CA VAL A 755 -13.37 -1.03 -25.53
C VAL A 755 -13.37 -0.71 -24.04
N GLN A 756 -14.56 -0.64 -23.42
CA GLN A 756 -14.75 -0.39 -21.99
C GLN A 756 -13.97 -1.37 -21.11
N SER A 757 -13.91 -2.66 -21.47
CA SER A 757 -13.17 -3.65 -20.67
C SER A 757 -11.64 -3.49 -20.76
N ILE A 758 -11.13 -2.76 -21.75
CA ILE A 758 -9.70 -2.57 -21.98
C ILE A 758 -9.19 -1.35 -21.23
N ILE A 759 -9.83 -0.22 -21.46
CA ILE A 759 -9.40 1.08 -20.92
C ILE A 759 -10.13 1.43 -19.63
N GLY A 760 -11.19 0.68 -19.29
CA GLY A 760 -12.00 0.85 -18.10
C GLY A 760 -13.16 1.83 -18.29
N THR A 761 -14.13 1.73 -17.37
CA THR A 761 -15.33 2.59 -17.31
C THR A 761 -15.03 4.06 -17.09
N ARG A 762 -13.83 4.40 -16.59
CA ARG A 762 -13.35 5.79 -16.48
C ARG A 762 -13.32 6.51 -17.83
N TRP A 763 -13.13 5.79 -18.92
CA TRP A 763 -13.01 6.39 -20.25
C TRP A 763 -14.30 6.32 -21.05
N ILE A 764 -14.91 5.14 -21.05
CA ILE A 764 -16.15 4.86 -21.75
C ILE A 764 -16.98 3.87 -20.95
N GLU A 765 -18.25 4.20 -20.77
CA GLU A 765 -19.24 3.35 -20.15
C GLU A 765 -20.38 3.15 -21.14
N VAL A 766 -20.73 1.89 -21.36
CA VAL A 766 -21.78 1.46 -22.27
C VAL A 766 -22.86 0.83 -21.41
N ASP A 767 -24.10 1.28 -21.57
CA ASP A 767 -25.24 0.70 -20.86
C ASP A 767 -25.57 -0.71 -21.39
N ASP A 768 -25.99 -1.61 -20.49
CA ASP A 768 -26.32 -3.00 -20.84
C ASP A 768 -27.68 -3.12 -21.55
N ASP A 769 -28.59 -2.18 -21.33
CA ASP A 769 -30.01 -2.26 -21.68
C ASP A 769 -30.45 -1.14 -22.67
N SER A 770 -29.91 0.08 -22.58
CA SER A 770 -30.39 1.28 -23.30
C SER A 770 -29.59 1.67 -24.56
N TYR A 771 -28.50 0.96 -24.88
CA TYR A 771 -27.56 1.34 -25.95
C TYR A 771 -26.96 2.76 -25.80
N GLU A 772 -27.06 3.33 -24.59
CA GLU A 772 -26.46 4.61 -24.24
C GLU A 772 -24.97 4.43 -23.93
N VAL A 773 -24.21 5.50 -24.17
CA VAL A 773 -22.77 5.53 -23.97
C VAL A 773 -22.40 6.83 -23.27
N ILE A 774 -21.73 6.70 -22.13
CA ILE A 774 -21.14 7.79 -21.39
C ILE A 774 -19.64 7.80 -21.69
N MET A 775 -19.17 8.84 -22.36
CA MET A 775 -17.75 9.06 -22.61
C MET A 775 -17.26 10.23 -21.76
N GLN A 776 -16.37 9.98 -20.80
CA GLN A 776 -15.79 11.01 -19.93
C GLN A 776 -14.69 11.82 -20.64
N HIS A 777 -14.16 11.25 -21.73
CA HIS A 777 -13.07 11.80 -22.53
C HIS A 777 -13.50 11.96 -23.99
N ASN A 778 -12.79 12.79 -24.76
CA ASN A 778 -13.09 12.95 -26.18
C ASN A 778 -12.67 11.70 -26.99
N ALA A 779 -13.18 11.56 -28.22
CA ALA A 779 -12.94 10.37 -29.03
C ALA A 779 -11.46 10.07 -29.26
N HIS A 780 -10.63 11.10 -29.48
CA HIS A 780 -9.19 10.94 -29.72
C HIS A 780 -8.43 10.48 -28.46
N GLU A 781 -8.82 11.00 -27.29
CA GLU A 781 -8.26 10.59 -26.00
C GLU A 781 -8.57 9.12 -25.70
N VAL A 782 -9.82 8.70 -25.94
CA VAL A 782 -10.26 7.30 -25.80
C VAL A 782 -9.49 6.38 -26.74
N LEU A 783 -9.32 6.77 -28.01
CA LEU A 783 -8.52 6.02 -28.98
C LEU A 783 -7.05 5.92 -28.58
N ALA A 784 -6.44 7.02 -28.13
CA ALA A 784 -5.05 7.02 -27.71
C ALA A 784 -4.80 6.14 -26.47
N GLU A 785 -5.75 6.10 -25.53
CA GLU A 785 -5.66 5.17 -24.39
C GLU A 785 -5.86 3.72 -24.83
N LEU A 786 -6.79 3.47 -25.75
CA LEU A 786 -7.00 2.15 -26.32
C LEU A 786 -5.73 1.67 -27.04
N GLU A 787 -5.07 2.54 -27.81
CA GLU A 787 -3.78 2.30 -28.45
C GLU A 787 -2.68 1.99 -27.43
N ARG A 788 -2.56 2.78 -26.36
CA ARG A 788 -1.59 2.51 -25.28
C ARG A 788 -1.78 1.13 -24.65
N ASN A 789 -3.03 0.71 -24.41
CA ASN A 789 -3.35 -0.57 -23.79
C ASN A 789 -3.39 -1.74 -24.81
N THR A 790 -3.33 -1.46 -26.12
CA THR A 790 -3.26 -2.46 -27.21
C THR A 790 -1.85 -2.69 -27.74
N ILE A 791 -0.92 -1.75 -27.59
CA ILE A 791 0.48 -1.90 -28.06
C ILE A 791 1.15 -3.16 -27.48
N ASP A 792 0.80 -3.57 -26.26
CA ASP A 792 1.27 -4.82 -25.64
C ASP A 792 0.53 -6.09 -26.12
N LEU A 793 -0.66 -5.96 -26.73
CA LEU A 793 -1.40 -7.09 -27.33
C LEU A 793 -0.81 -7.52 -28.69
N HIS A 794 -0.20 -6.59 -29.43
CA HIS A 794 0.40 -6.87 -30.75
C HIS A 794 1.85 -7.39 -30.68
N GLY A 795 2.56 -7.18 -29.57
CA GLY A 795 3.98 -7.52 -29.42
C GLY A 795 4.32 -9.01 -29.20
N ARG A 796 3.33 -9.88 -28.93
CA ARG A 796 3.55 -11.33 -28.67
C ARG A 796 2.64 -12.29 -29.42
N PHE A 797 1.71 -11.78 -30.23
CA PHE A 797 1.01 -12.58 -31.24
C PHE A 797 1.57 -12.18 -32.61
N PRO A 798 2.47 -12.99 -33.20
CA PRO A 798 3.11 -12.62 -34.45
C PRO A 798 2.05 -12.39 -35.53
N HIS A 799 2.28 -11.36 -36.34
CA HIS A 799 1.71 -11.26 -37.67
C HIS A 799 1.73 -12.62 -38.36
N PHE A 800 0.56 -13.12 -38.75
CA PHE A 800 0.49 -13.94 -39.95
C PHE A 800 0.11 -13.04 -41.13
N PRO A 801 0.74 -13.26 -42.29
CA PRO A 801 0.91 -12.24 -43.31
C PRO A 801 -0.41 -11.91 -43.98
N ILE A 802 -0.56 -10.63 -44.32
CA ILE A 802 -1.37 -10.22 -45.46
C ILE A 802 -0.80 -11.01 -46.64
N ARG A 803 -1.55 -11.99 -47.15
CA ARG A 803 -1.37 -12.46 -48.52
C ARG A 803 -1.60 -11.24 -49.41
N THR A 804 -0.51 -10.60 -49.76
CA THR A 804 -0.44 -9.74 -50.93
C THR A 804 -0.42 -10.69 -52.12
N GLU A 805 -1.42 -10.53 -52.98
CA GLU A 805 -1.47 -10.85 -54.41
C GLU A 805 -0.72 -12.11 -54.91
N GLU A 806 -1.48 -13.15 -55.23
CA GLU A 806 -1.56 -13.72 -56.59
C GLU A 806 -3.02 -14.04 -56.92
#